data_AF-A0A4S2L6F3-F1
#
_entry.id   AF-A0A4S2L6F3-F1
#
_cell.length_a   1.000
_cell.length_b   1.000
_cell.length_c   1.000
_cell.angle_alpha   90.00
_cell.angle_beta   90.00
_cell.angle_gamma   90.00
#
_symmetry.space_group_name_H-M   'P 1'
#
loop_
_entity.id
_entity.type
_entity.pdbx_description
1 polymer ?
#
loop_
_entity_poly.entity_id
_entity_poly.type
_entity_poly.pdbx_seq_one_letter_code
_entity_poly.pdbx_strand_id
1 'polypeptide(L)'
;MLDGGLVNIEQRSAHNVEKVYVSRTFEQSIYNLTRLYTKKVSIGTHRSRFTEVSRIKPSGQPPKVWKVIEKTGRDGKPMKFTIQEIPEDRYEDAVQHMCTYFLADEPMCYCLNAKDDPLFVQDMGMTVRTVLAEGISIAAFIDNPNGGKPIIAGMNVLGTDNKNEPDYIYEFKSENCKFMCAILAKATKVVYERYHGIDKYLYAIGLSVDPAYRGYGLGKDILKTRDLIGPMYGVPATSQVFSSIFSQKPAAEAGFEEFSKTNFSSLVDKNGKEYFPGISTKEFKVMGKRLPENVIEKMPRIKPSGQPPKVWKLIEKTDKDGKPMKFTIQEIPEDRYEDAVQHMCTYFLVDEPTCQCLNAKDDPVFVRDIRTRWRLLLAEGISIAAFTDNPNGGKPIIAGMNVLGIHSKNEKDNIYEFKSEKCKYRSEIVANATKVVYERYHGIDKYLYDIGLSVDPAYRGYGLGKDILKIRDLIGPMYGVPATSTGFTSIISQKSAADVGFEEFSKTNFTDLVDKNGKEYYPGISTKEFKVMVWKLVEKTDKNGKPMKFTIQEIPEDRYEDAVQHMCTYFLADEPTCHCLNAKDDPVFVRDASTIWRLLLAEGISIAAFTDNPNGGKPIIAGMNALGIGSKSEKDSISSYEYKSEKCKITFDIIPSATKMVYERYGVDKYLYAIGLSVDPDYRGYGLGKDILKIRDLIGPMYGVPATSTAFTSIMAQKSAAGAGFEEFSKENFTDLVDKNGKEYFPGINSKEFKIMVWKLVEKTDKNGKPMKFTIQEIPEDRYEDAVQHMCTYFLADEPTCHCLNAKDDPVFVRDISTIWRLLLAEGISIAAFTDNPNGGKPIIAGMNALGIDSKSEKDSISGFEFKSEKCKNTFDIIASATKVVYERYGVDKYLYAIGLSVDPDYRGYGLGKDILKIRDLIGPMYGVPATSTAFTSIISQKSAAGAGFEEFSKKNFTDLVDKNGKEYFPGINSKEFKIMEVRNNCKKRIKENRNLSKILKNLLYGLHKRCQNNKVIEKMPRIRPSGHPPKVWQLIEIMDKDEKSSIKFTIQEIPEDRYEDAVQYMCTHFLADEPICQCLNAKNDPLFVQDISALWRLSLAQGISIAAFIDNPDGGKPIIVAINVLGVEVNSQRGSISHYQFKSEKCKKTLEIISNAKKKVLYKRFGFDKYLYANGLSTHPDYRGYGLGKNMLKIRELIGPMYGIPTTVSVFTSIFSQQSAAKAGYEEYLTKNFSDLVDKDEEGYFSGTDVTLKIMGKRLL
;
A
#
# COMPACT_ATOMS: atom_id res chain seq x y z
N MET A 1 -5.14 22.79 64.83
CA MET A 1 -6.47 22.65 65.42
C MET A 1 -7.01 21.27 65.03
N LEU A 2 -7.12 20.40 66.04
CA LEU A 2 -7.87 19.13 66.10
C LEU A 2 -7.41 18.05 65.11
N ASP A 3 -6.50 17.11 65.42
CA ASP A 3 -6.19 16.32 66.65
C ASP A 3 -7.21 15.22 67.03
N GLY A 4 -6.66 14.01 67.29
CA GLY A 4 -7.29 12.83 67.92
C GLY A 4 -7.39 11.60 67.00
N GLY A 5 -6.57 10.54 67.06
CA GLY A 5 -6.14 9.72 68.22
C GLY A 5 -7.17 8.57 68.44
N LEU A 6 -6.90 7.28 68.66
CA LEU A 6 -5.74 6.49 69.07
C LEU A 6 -6.10 4.97 68.89
N VAL A 7 -5.08 4.16 68.56
CA VAL A 7 -4.67 2.87 69.19
C VAL A 7 -5.48 1.56 69.09
N ASN A 8 -4.76 0.54 68.58
CA ASN A 8 -4.79 -0.93 68.74
C ASN A 8 -5.59 -1.54 69.91
N ILE A 9 -6.24 -2.70 69.66
CA ILE A 9 -6.09 -3.93 70.47
C ILE A 9 -6.21 -5.19 69.55
N GLU A 10 -5.28 -6.13 69.75
CA GLU A 10 -5.13 -7.43 69.10
C GLU A 10 -6.15 -8.51 69.53
N GLN A 11 -6.38 -9.45 68.59
CA GLN A 11 -6.55 -10.90 68.72
C GLN A 11 -7.25 -11.53 69.95
N ARG A 12 -8.38 -12.20 69.68
CA ARG A 12 -8.75 -13.60 70.02
C ARG A 12 -10.25 -13.76 69.75
N SER A 13 -10.72 -14.46 68.73
CA SER A 13 -10.79 -15.93 68.70
C SER A 13 -11.41 -16.36 67.36
N ALA A 14 -10.57 -16.55 66.35
CA ALA A 14 -10.97 -17.12 65.07
C ALA A 14 -10.90 -18.65 65.18
N HIS A 15 -12.04 -19.34 65.38
CA HIS A 15 -12.13 -20.75 65.01
C HIS A 15 -13.53 -21.34 64.76
N ASN A 16 -14.64 -20.59 64.80
CA ASN A 16 -15.96 -21.20 64.52
C ASN A 16 -17.03 -20.32 63.85
N VAL A 17 -16.68 -19.17 63.25
CA VAL A 17 -17.67 -18.27 62.60
C VAL A 17 -17.53 -18.20 61.06
N GLU A 18 -16.43 -18.66 60.48
CA GLU A 18 -16.19 -18.52 59.02
C GLU A 18 -16.94 -19.52 58.13
N LYS A 19 -17.42 -20.66 58.64
CA LYS A 19 -18.12 -21.65 57.80
C LYS A 19 -19.58 -21.29 57.48
N VAL A 20 -20.22 -20.43 58.27
CA VAL A 20 -21.66 -20.12 58.11
C VAL A 20 -21.89 -18.77 57.39
N TYR A 21 -20.93 -17.85 57.41
CA TYR A 21 -21.06 -16.54 56.75
C TYR A 21 -20.69 -16.52 55.25
N VAL A 22 -19.86 -17.47 54.79
CA VAL A 22 -19.47 -17.59 53.37
C VAL A 22 -20.55 -18.28 52.52
N SER A 23 -21.37 -19.15 53.13
CA SER A 23 -22.48 -19.86 52.45
C SER A 23 -23.64 -18.90 52.10
N ARG A 24 -24.08 -18.05 53.05
CA ARG A 24 -25.20 -17.10 52.83
C ARG A 24 -24.89 -15.99 51.82
N THR A 25 -23.66 -15.51 51.75
CA THR A 25 -23.26 -14.45 50.79
C THR A 25 -23.07 -14.99 49.36
N PHE A 26 -22.70 -16.26 49.23
CA PHE A 26 -22.62 -16.95 47.94
C PHE A 26 -24.02 -17.17 47.33
N GLU A 27 -24.98 -17.61 48.15
CA GLU A 27 -26.36 -17.86 47.73
C GLU A 27 -27.14 -16.59 47.42
N GLN A 28 -27.03 -15.53 48.24
CA GLN A 28 -27.72 -14.27 47.98
C GLN A 28 -27.25 -13.64 46.66
N SER A 29 -25.97 -13.81 46.33
CA SER A 29 -25.37 -13.31 45.09
C SER A 29 -25.80 -14.14 43.87
N ILE A 30 -25.86 -15.48 43.98
CA ILE A 30 -26.37 -16.35 42.91
C ILE A 30 -27.88 -16.13 42.70
N TYR A 31 -28.67 -16.04 43.78
CA TYR A 31 -30.10 -15.75 43.69
C TYR A 31 -30.39 -14.39 43.04
N ASN A 32 -29.60 -13.36 43.36
CA ASN A 32 -29.73 -12.05 42.72
C ASN A 32 -29.28 -12.05 41.26
N LEU A 33 -28.25 -12.81 40.89
CA LEU A 33 -27.84 -13.03 39.50
C LEU A 33 -28.93 -13.77 38.72
N THR A 34 -29.44 -14.91 39.20
CA THR A 34 -30.50 -15.69 38.53
C THR A 34 -31.79 -14.88 38.33
N ARG A 35 -32.10 -13.97 39.27
CA ARG A 35 -33.26 -13.05 39.20
C ARG A 35 -33.06 -11.87 38.23
N LEU A 36 -31.82 -11.40 38.04
CA LEU A 36 -31.48 -10.42 36.99
C LEU A 36 -31.63 -11.03 35.59
N TYR A 37 -31.38 -12.33 35.44
CA TYR A 37 -31.52 -13.07 34.19
C TYR A 37 -32.97 -13.46 33.80
N THR A 38 -34.00 -13.20 34.62
CA THR A 38 -35.37 -13.70 34.39
C THR A 38 -36.46 -12.63 34.14
N LYS A 39 -36.12 -11.33 34.02
CA LYS A 39 -37.14 -10.27 33.79
C LYS A 39 -37.25 -9.82 32.31
N LYS A 40 -38.22 -10.44 31.61
CA LYS A 40 -39.01 -10.03 30.41
C LYS A 40 -38.35 -9.15 29.33
N VAL A 41 -38.14 -9.73 28.15
CA VAL A 41 -38.40 -9.12 26.83
C VAL A 41 -39.19 -10.13 25.97
N SER A 42 -40.13 -9.64 25.16
CA SER A 42 -41.13 -10.41 24.42
C SER A 42 -40.56 -11.30 23.32
N ILE A 43 -41.24 -12.43 23.13
CA ILE A 43 -41.02 -13.46 22.10
C ILE A 43 -41.04 -12.86 20.69
N GLY A 44 -39.92 -13.00 19.97
CA GLY A 44 -39.77 -12.71 18.54
C GLY A 44 -38.50 -13.40 18.00
N THR A 45 -38.71 -14.35 17.09
CA THR A 45 -37.75 -15.22 16.38
C THR A 45 -36.26 -14.81 16.38
N HIS A 46 -35.46 -15.52 17.18
CA HIS A 46 -34.00 -15.37 17.29
C HIS A 46 -33.24 -16.00 16.11
N ARG A 47 -32.73 -15.18 15.19
CA ARG A 47 -31.64 -15.59 14.28
C ARG A 47 -30.58 -14.50 14.01
N SER A 48 -30.63 -13.33 14.66
CA SER A 48 -29.84 -12.14 14.26
C SER A 48 -28.75 -11.62 15.23
N ARG A 49 -28.32 -12.35 16.27
CA ARG A 49 -27.38 -11.83 17.29
C ARG A 49 -25.89 -12.24 17.16
N PHE A 50 -25.39 -12.53 15.96
CA PHE A 50 -23.94 -12.81 15.76
C PHE A 50 -23.10 -11.59 15.31
N THR A 51 -23.70 -10.40 15.15
CA THR A 51 -23.06 -9.25 14.49
C THR A 51 -22.50 -8.17 15.42
N GLU A 52 -22.56 -8.35 16.75
CA GLU A 52 -22.20 -7.32 17.76
C GLU A 52 -20.93 -7.64 18.59
N VAL A 53 -20.06 -8.56 18.15
CA VAL A 53 -18.76 -8.79 18.81
C VAL A 53 -17.70 -7.89 18.17
N SER A 54 -17.03 -7.06 18.97
CA SER A 54 -15.90 -6.24 18.54
C SER A 54 -14.74 -7.15 18.09
N ARG A 55 -14.47 -7.16 16.79
CA ARG A 55 -13.35 -7.95 16.24
C ARG A 55 -12.02 -7.33 16.63
N ILE A 56 -11.15 -8.10 17.28
CA ILE A 56 -9.77 -7.69 17.57
C ILE A 56 -8.95 -7.76 16.28
N LYS A 57 -9.12 -8.82 15.49
CA LYS A 57 -8.49 -8.97 14.19
C LYS A 57 -9.48 -8.65 13.05
N PRO A 58 -9.18 -7.68 12.16
CA PRO A 58 -10.02 -7.38 11.00
C PRO A 58 -10.25 -8.61 10.10
N SER A 59 -11.48 -8.77 9.59
CA SER A 59 -11.82 -9.89 8.68
C SER A 59 -11.12 -9.77 7.34
N GLY A 60 -10.77 -10.93 6.77
CA GLY A 60 -10.06 -11.04 5.49
C GLY A 60 -8.53 -10.97 5.59
N GLN A 61 -7.95 -10.73 6.77
CA GLN A 61 -6.50 -10.84 6.95
C GLN A 61 -6.07 -12.32 7.01
N PRO A 62 -4.97 -12.70 6.32
CA PRO A 62 -4.50 -14.08 6.34
C PRO A 62 -4.17 -14.52 7.77
N PRO A 63 -4.41 -15.79 8.14
CA PRO A 63 -4.08 -16.34 9.44
C PRO A 63 -2.57 -16.27 9.66
N LYS A 64 -2.15 -15.70 10.80
CA LYS A 64 -0.73 -15.56 11.12
C LYS A 64 -0.15 -16.88 11.61
N VAL A 65 0.96 -17.29 11.00
CA VAL A 65 1.79 -18.38 11.52
C VAL A 65 2.70 -17.84 12.60
N TRP A 66 2.56 -18.34 13.82
CA TRP A 66 3.34 -17.92 14.97
C TRP A 66 4.63 -18.72 15.11
N LYS A 67 4.55 -20.03 14.89
CA LYS A 67 5.70 -20.92 15.02
C LYS A 67 5.48 -22.22 14.27
N VAL A 68 6.56 -22.79 13.74
CA VAL A 68 6.61 -24.19 13.31
C VAL A 68 7.49 -24.93 14.30
N ILE A 69 6.98 -26.05 14.83
CA ILE A 69 7.66 -26.86 15.84
C ILE A 69 7.72 -28.32 15.40
N GLU A 70 8.79 -29.00 15.77
CA GLU A 70 8.93 -30.44 15.62
C GLU A 70 8.99 -31.07 17.01
N LYS A 71 8.21 -32.14 17.22
CA LYS A 71 8.02 -32.78 18.53
C LYS A 71 8.04 -34.29 18.37
N THR A 72 8.70 -34.95 19.31
CA THR A 72 8.74 -36.41 19.37
C THR A 72 7.73 -36.90 20.39
N GLY A 73 6.84 -37.81 19.97
CA GLY A 73 5.83 -38.41 20.82
C GLY A 73 6.41 -39.42 21.80
N ARG A 74 5.57 -39.95 22.70
CA ARG A 74 5.97 -41.02 23.63
C ARG A 74 6.31 -42.34 22.91
N ASP A 75 5.83 -42.48 21.68
CA ASP A 75 6.11 -43.58 20.75
C ASP A 75 7.43 -43.38 19.96
N GLY A 76 8.18 -42.31 20.24
CA GLY A 76 9.44 -41.99 19.58
C GLY A 76 9.29 -41.40 18.17
N LYS A 77 8.07 -41.14 17.69
CA LYS A 77 7.84 -40.60 16.35
C LYS A 77 7.97 -39.08 16.32
N PRO A 78 8.80 -38.49 15.45
CA PRO A 78 8.83 -37.05 15.23
C PRO A 78 7.62 -36.62 14.38
N MET A 79 6.97 -35.53 14.80
CA MET A 79 5.88 -34.89 14.10
C MET A 79 6.12 -33.38 14.03
N LYS A 80 5.76 -32.79 12.89
CA LYS A 80 5.87 -31.35 12.64
C LYS A 80 4.50 -30.69 12.77
N PHE A 81 4.43 -29.64 13.58
CA PHE A 81 3.20 -28.88 13.83
C PHE A 81 3.42 -27.40 13.49
N THR A 82 2.39 -26.78 12.92
CA THR A 82 2.34 -25.34 12.65
C THR A 82 1.36 -24.69 13.61
N ILE A 83 1.86 -23.89 14.56
CA ILE A 83 1.02 -23.08 15.45
C ILE A 83 0.70 -21.77 14.73
N GLN A 84 -0.58 -21.57 14.45
CA GLN A 84 -1.09 -20.40 13.75
C GLN A 84 -2.47 -20.00 14.28
N GLU A 85 -2.92 -18.82 13.90
CA GLU A 85 -4.33 -18.45 14.05
C GLU A 85 -5.24 -19.44 13.30
N ILE A 86 -6.40 -19.71 13.90
CA ILE A 86 -7.42 -20.54 13.26
C ILE A 86 -7.98 -19.72 12.09
N PRO A 87 -7.86 -20.19 10.85
CA PRO A 87 -8.45 -19.50 9.70
C PRO A 87 -9.98 -19.46 9.79
N GLU A 88 -10.62 -18.42 9.25
CA GLU A 88 -12.09 -18.26 9.33
C GLU A 88 -12.86 -19.44 8.71
N ASP A 89 -12.33 -20.01 7.62
CA ASP A 89 -12.89 -21.19 6.96
C ASP A 89 -12.68 -22.50 7.74
N ARG A 90 -12.06 -22.43 8.92
CA ARG A 90 -11.82 -23.53 9.87
C ARG A 90 -12.54 -23.35 11.20
N TYR A 91 -13.41 -22.34 11.34
CA TYR A 91 -14.10 -22.09 12.61
C TYR A 91 -15.05 -23.22 12.99
N GLU A 92 -15.79 -23.78 12.05
CA GLU A 92 -16.66 -24.93 12.33
C GLU A 92 -15.86 -26.18 12.66
N ASP A 93 -14.68 -26.39 12.05
CA ASP A 93 -13.76 -27.48 12.45
C ASP A 93 -13.29 -27.30 13.90
N ALA A 94 -13.02 -26.07 14.33
CA ALA A 94 -12.63 -25.73 15.69
C ALA A 94 -13.79 -25.92 16.69
N VAL A 95 -15.02 -25.53 16.31
CA VAL A 95 -16.23 -25.80 17.10
C VAL A 95 -16.43 -27.30 17.25
N GLN A 96 -16.31 -28.05 16.15
CA GLN A 96 -16.45 -29.50 16.16
C GLN A 96 -15.38 -30.16 17.04
N HIS A 97 -14.12 -29.72 16.95
CA HIS A 97 -13.04 -30.20 17.80
C HIS A 97 -13.35 -29.96 19.30
N MET A 98 -13.86 -28.78 19.67
CA MET A 98 -14.29 -28.49 21.04
C MET A 98 -15.45 -29.38 21.48
N CYS A 99 -16.49 -29.53 20.67
CA CYS A 99 -17.64 -30.37 20.99
C CYS A 99 -17.29 -31.86 21.10
N THR A 100 -16.35 -32.34 20.27
CA THR A 100 -15.96 -33.75 20.24
C THR A 100 -15.03 -34.14 21.40
N TYR A 101 -13.97 -33.34 21.63
CA TYR A 101 -12.88 -33.70 22.54
C TYR A 101 -12.95 -32.93 23.86
N PHE A 102 -13.18 -31.62 23.83
CA PHE A 102 -13.17 -30.81 25.07
C PHE A 102 -14.37 -31.14 25.96
N LEU A 103 -15.59 -31.23 25.41
CA LEU A 103 -16.78 -31.59 26.20
C LEU A 103 -16.73 -33.03 26.75
N ALA A 104 -16.01 -33.93 26.07
CA ALA A 104 -15.80 -35.29 26.53
C ALA A 104 -14.78 -35.39 27.67
N ASP A 105 -13.70 -34.61 27.63
CA ASP A 105 -12.52 -34.89 28.46
C ASP A 105 -12.27 -33.84 29.54
N GLU A 106 -12.82 -32.63 29.42
CA GLU A 106 -12.67 -31.60 30.43
C GLU A 106 -13.49 -31.95 31.70
N PRO A 107 -12.90 -31.93 32.91
CA PRO A 107 -13.55 -32.47 34.10
C PRO A 107 -14.92 -31.89 34.46
N MET A 108 -15.14 -30.58 34.30
CA MET A 108 -16.45 -29.98 34.58
C MET A 108 -17.49 -30.40 33.53
N CYS A 109 -17.11 -30.35 32.25
CA CYS A 109 -17.96 -30.78 31.14
C CYS A 109 -18.33 -32.27 31.25
N TYR A 110 -17.35 -33.13 31.51
CA TYR A 110 -17.57 -34.57 31.68
C TYR A 110 -18.50 -34.86 32.88
N CYS A 111 -18.25 -34.22 34.03
CA CYS A 111 -19.07 -34.40 35.23
C CYS A 111 -20.54 -33.96 35.01
N LEU A 112 -20.76 -32.94 34.17
CA LEU A 112 -22.10 -32.44 33.83
C LEU A 112 -22.76 -33.19 32.66
N ASN A 113 -22.13 -34.26 32.16
CA ASN A 113 -22.54 -35.00 30.97
C ASN A 113 -22.75 -34.09 29.74
N ALA A 114 -21.91 -33.05 29.61
CA ALA A 114 -22.08 -31.96 28.66
C ALA A 114 -22.11 -32.39 27.19
N LYS A 115 -21.37 -33.44 26.83
CA LYS A 115 -21.30 -33.96 25.46
C LYS A 115 -22.62 -34.56 24.99
N ASP A 116 -23.36 -35.19 25.90
CA ASP A 116 -24.63 -35.87 25.61
C ASP A 116 -25.84 -35.00 25.98
N ASP A 117 -25.65 -33.77 26.47
CA ASP A 117 -26.68 -32.74 26.62
C ASP A 117 -26.72 -31.86 25.36
N PRO A 118 -27.74 -32.02 24.47
CA PRO A 118 -27.82 -31.26 23.23
C PRO A 118 -27.93 -29.74 23.43
N LEU A 119 -28.53 -29.30 24.55
CA LEU A 119 -28.64 -27.88 24.87
C LEU A 119 -27.29 -27.33 25.31
N PHE A 120 -26.50 -28.11 26.05
CA PHE A 120 -25.14 -27.73 26.44
C PHE A 120 -24.22 -27.65 25.22
N VAL A 121 -24.27 -28.63 24.32
CA VAL A 121 -23.52 -28.63 23.07
C VAL A 121 -23.89 -27.42 22.21
N GLN A 122 -25.20 -27.10 22.12
CA GLN A 122 -25.67 -25.91 21.41
C GLN A 122 -25.12 -24.61 22.00
N ASP A 123 -25.23 -24.46 23.33
CA ASP A 123 -24.76 -23.27 24.05
C ASP A 123 -23.25 -23.10 23.91
N MET A 124 -22.47 -24.15 24.16
CA MET A 124 -21.01 -24.10 24.02
C MET A 124 -20.57 -23.85 22.59
N GLY A 125 -21.24 -24.44 21.60
CA GLY A 125 -20.94 -24.17 20.20
C GLY A 125 -21.21 -22.71 19.83
N MET A 126 -22.25 -22.09 20.40
CA MET A 126 -22.51 -20.67 20.24
C MET A 126 -21.40 -19.83 20.88
N THR A 127 -21.03 -20.12 22.14
CA THR A 127 -19.98 -19.39 22.85
C THR A 127 -18.63 -19.48 22.13
N VAL A 128 -18.25 -20.67 21.64
CA VAL A 128 -17.00 -20.86 20.87
C VAL A 128 -17.04 -20.07 19.57
N ARG A 129 -18.15 -20.08 18.82
CA ARG A 129 -18.30 -19.25 17.60
C ARG A 129 -18.12 -17.76 17.88
N THR A 130 -18.73 -17.27 18.96
CA THR A 130 -18.64 -15.86 19.37
C THR A 130 -17.20 -15.45 19.63
N VAL A 131 -16.43 -16.26 20.37
CA VAL A 131 -15.03 -15.95 20.67
C VAL A 131 -14.10 -16.17 19.48
N LEU A 132 -14.34 -17.20 18.64
CA LEU A 132 -13.64 -17.36 17.37
C LEU A 132 -13.82 -16.12 16.47
N ALA A 133 -15.00 -15.47 16.52
CA ALA A 133 -15.25 -14.27 15.73
C ALA A 133 -14.31 -13.11 16.07
N GLU A 134 -13.69 -13.06 17.25
CA GLU A 134 -12.68 -12.05 17.61
C GLU A 134 -11.38 -12.18 16.79
N GLY A 135 -11.13 -13.36 16.21
CA GLY A 135 -10.08 -13.58 15.19
C GLY A 135 -8.66 -13.83 15.70
N ILE A 136 -8.50 -14.03 17.02
CA ILE A 136 -7.17 -14.22 17.66
C ILE A 136 -6.95 -15.64 18.21
N SER A 137 -7.94 -16.53 18.07
CA SER A 137 -7.84 -17.93 18.50
C SER A 137 -6.79 -18.70 17.71
N ILE A 138 -6.07 -19.63 18.35
CA ILE A 138 -4.94 -20.35 17.76
C ILE A 138 -5.09 -21.86 17.80
N ALA A 139 -4.48 -22.52 16.81
CA ALA A 139 -4.38 -23.97 16.75
C ALA A 139 -2.99 -24.43 16.27
N ALA A 140 -2.59 -25.61 16.72
CA ALA A 140 -1.50 -26.39 16.17
C ALA A 140 -2.06 -27.29 15.06
N PHE A 141 -1.61 -27.07 13.83
CA PHE A 141 -1.99 -27.85 12.66
C PHE A 141 -0.91 -28.87 12.29
N ILE A 142 -1.32 -30.03 11.82
CA ILE A 142 -0.46 -31.05 11.23
C ILE A 142 -0.97 -31.40 9.82
N ASP A 143 -0.04 -31.74 8.91
CA ASP A 143 -0.40 -32.11 7.54
C ASP A 143 -1.31 -33.34 7.52
N ASN A 144 -2.28 -33.34 6.61
CA ASN A 144 -3.21 -34.45 6.46
C ASN A 144 -2.58 -35.52 5.54
N PRO A 145 -2.27 -36.73 6.04
CA PRO A 145 -1.60 -37.77 5.26
C PRO A 145 -2.42 -38.29 4.08
N ASN A 146 -3.74 -38.10 4.09
CA ASN A 146 -4.65 -38.56 3.03
C ASN A 146 -4.91 -37.50 1.95
N GLY A 147 -4.22 -36.35 2.01
CA GLY A 147 -4.55 -35.18 1.21
C GLY A 147 -5.78 -34.44 1.77
N GLY A 148 -5.77 -33.11 1.72
CA GLY A 148 -6.83 -32.25 2.26
C GLY A 148 -6.33 -31.18 3.22
N LYS A 149 -7.24 -30.49 3.91
CA LYS A 149 -6.89 -29.42 4.85
C LYS A 149 -6.11 -29.99 6.05
N PRO A 150 -5.11 -29.26 6.60
CA PRO A 150 -4.36 -29.67 7.79
C PRO A 150 -5.27 -29.94 9.00
N ILE A 151 -4.94 -30.95 9.79
CA ILE A 151 -5.71 -31.41 10.95
C ILE A 151 -5.40 -30.51 12.15
N ILE A 152 -6.43 -30.13 12.92
CA ILE A 152 -6.28 -29.42 14.20
C ILE A 152 -5.84 -30.44 15.26
N ALA A 153 -4.55 -30.47 15.58
CA ALA A 153 -3.98 -31.37 16.60
C ALA A 153 -4.25 -30.86 18.03
N GLY A 154 -4.34 -29.55 18.21
CA GLY A 154 -4.76 -28.91 19.45
C GLY A 154 -5.05 -27.44 19.24
N MET A 155 -5.87 -26.85 20.10
CA MET A 155 -6.36 -25.48 19.93
C MET A 155 -6.67 -24.81 21.26
N ASN A 156 -6.73 -23.49 21.21
CA ASN A 156 -7.11 -22.66 22.33
C ASN A 156 -7.92 -21.47 21.81
N VAL A 157 -9.19 -21.40 22.24
CA VAL A 157 -10.13 -20.38 21.80
C VAL A 157 -9.91 -19.14 22.66
N LEU A 158 -9.36 -18.09 22.07
CA LEU A 158 -8.89 -16.88 22.77
C LEU A 158 -9.83 -15.70 22.52
N GLY A 159 -10.07 -14.91 23.56
CA GLY A 159 -10.77 -13.63 23.46
C GLY A 159 -10.22 -12.61 24.47
N THR A 160 -10.71 -11.36 24.43
CA THR A 160 -10.34 -10.33 25.42
C THR A 160 -11.47 -9.97 26.36
N ASP A 161 -11.11 -9.81 27.62
CA ASP A 161 -11.98 -9.31 28.69
C ASP A 161 -11.54 -7.88 29.00
N ASN A 162 -12.51 -6.96 29.11
CA ASN A 162 -12.29 -5.53 29.37
C ASN A 162 -13.02 -5.11 30.65
N LYS A 163 -12.32 -4.42 31.56
CA LYS A 163 -12.80 -4.04 32.89
C LYS A 163 -14.05 -3.16 32.86
N ASN A 164 -14.18 -2.34 31.82
CA ASN A 164 -15.21 -1.31 31.71
C ASN A 164 -16.36 -1.73 30.78
N GLU A 165 -16.29 -2.90 30.17
CA GLU A 165 -17.37 -3.44 29.35
C GLU A 165 -18.31 -4.29 30.23
N PRO A 166 -19.64 -4.18 30.05
CA PRO A 166 -20.57 -5.04 30.75
C PRO A 166 -20.35 -6.50 30.33
N ASP A 167 -20.33 -7.42 31.29
CA ASP A 167 -20.31 -8.86 31.03
C ASP A 167 -21.42 -9.20 30.01
N TYR A 168 -21.06 -9.82 28.88
CA TYR A 168 -22.03 -10.24 27.89
C TYR A 168 -23.08 -11.16 28.55
N ILE A 169 -24.33 -10.73 28.56
CA ILE A 169 -25.46 -11.51 29.09
C ILE A 169 -25.80 -12.58 28.05
N TYR A 170 -25.19 -13.76 28.19
CA TYR A 170 -25.56 -14.93 27.40
C TYR A 170 -26.85 -15.55 27.95
N GLU A 171 -27.86 -15.67 27.12
CA GLU A 171 -29.03 -16.52 27.40
C GLU A 171 -28.66 -17.97 27.10
N PHE A 172 -28.18 -18.68 28.13
CA PHE A 172 -27.93 -20.12 28.08
C PHE A 172 -29.24 -20.89 28.18
N LYS A 173 -29.40 -21.91 27.34
CA LYS A 173 -30.56 -22.83 27.35
C LYS A 173 -30.35 -24.02 28.28
N SER A 174 -29.12 -24.52 28.39
CA SER A 174 -28.75 -25.57 29.35
C SER A 174 -28.48 -24.93 30.71
N GLU A 175 -29.23 -25.36 31.73
CA GLU A 175 -29.00 -24.93 33.11
C GLU A 175 -27.60 -25.33 33.60
N ASN A 176 -27.09 -26.49 33.15
CA ASN A 176 -25.72 -26.94 33.47
C ASN A 176 -24.67 -26.02 32.83
N CYS A 177 -24.86 -25.61 31.56
CA CYS A 177 -23.94 -24.71 30.88
C CYS A 177 -23.95 -23.31 31.53
N LYS A 178 -25.14 -22.78 31.79
CA LYS A 178 -25.36 -21.51 32.49
C LYS A 178 -24.63 -21.48 33.83
N PHE A 179 -24.80 -22.54 34.60
CA PHE A 179 -24.23 -22.68 35.92
C PHE A 179 -22.69 -22.74 35.89
N MET A 180 -22.12 -23.58 35.00
CA MET A 180 -20.68 -23.68 34.81
C MET A 180 -20.08 -22.31 34.46
N CYS A 181 -20.65 -21.61 33.48
CA CYS A 181 -20.18 -20.29 33.07
C CYS A 181 -20.26 -19.26 34.22
N ALA A 182 -21.32 -19.30 35.04
CA ALA A 182 -21.46 -18.42 36.20
C ALA A 182 -20.37 -18.63 37.27
N ILE A 183 -19.96 -19.88 37.52
CA ILE A 183 -18.83 -20.18 38.41
C ILE A 183 -17.54 -19.59 37.85
N LEU A 184 -17.27 -19.81 36.56
CA LEU A 184 -16.04 -19.36 35.92
C LEU A 184 -15.93 -17.83 35.92
N ALA A 185 -17.02 -17.13 35.56
CA ALA A 185 -17.08 -15.67 35.59
C ALA A 185 -16.86 -15.10 37.00
N LYS A 186 -17.35 -15.79 38.04
CA LYS A 186 -17.08 -15.39 39.43
C LYS A 186 -15.62 -15.59 39.81
N ALA A 187 -15.02 -16.71 39.40
CA ALA A 187 -13.65 -17.04 39.73
C ALA A 187 -12.64 -16.05 39.09
N THR A 188 -12.91 -15.57 37.88
CA THR A 188 -12.00 -14.68 37.14
C THR A 188 -11.98 -13.23 37.63
N LYS A 189 -12.88 -12.82 38.55
CA LYS A 189 -12.88 -11.46 39.13
C LYS A 189 -11.55 -11.06 39.78
N VAL A 190 -10.80 -12.03 40.31
CA VAL A 190 -9.49 -11.81 40.95
C VAL A 190 -8.42 -11.25 40.00
N VAL A 191 -8.61 -11.34 38.68
CA VAL A 191 -7.59 -10.94 37.69
C VAL A 191 -7.29 -9.45 37.74
N TYR A 192 -8.31 -8.59 37.77
CA TYR A 192 -8.13 -7.14 37.88
C TYR A 192 -7.67 -6.69 39.26
N GLU A 193 -7.94 -7.49 40.29
CA GLU A 193 -7.42 -7.26 41.66
C GLU A 193 -5.91 -7.56 41.71
N ARG A 194 -5.46 -8.62 41.04
CA ARG A 194 -4.05 -9.04 41.03
C ARG A 194 -3.16 -8.15 40.17
N TYR A 195 -3.65 -7.76 39.00
CA TYR A 195 -2.91 -6.89 38.08
C TYR A 195 -3.43 -5.46 38.12
N HIS A 196 -2.98 -4.69 39.11
CA HIS A 196 -3.27 -3.25 39.16
C HIS A 196 -2.81 -2.54 37.88
N GLY A 197 -3.64 -1.60 37.41
CA GLY A 197 -3.34 -0.75 36.25
C GLY A 197 -3.54 -1.40 34.88
N ILE A 198 -4.10 -2.62 34.79
CA ILE A 198 -4.59 -3.15 33.50
C ILE A 198 -6.11 -2.93 33.40
N ASP A 199 -6.56 -2.59 32.19
CA ASP A 199 -7.95 -2.39 31.81
C ASP A 199 -8.49 -3.55 30.96
N LYS A 200 -7.60 -4.41 30.44
CA LYS A 200 -7.94 -5.57 29.63
C LYS A 200 -6.95 -6.73 29.78
N TYR A 201 -7.42 -7.96 29.58
CA TYR A 201 -6.58 -9.16 29.53
C TYR A 201 -7.08 -10.21 28.53
N LEU A 202 -6.18 -11.08 28.08
CA LEU A 202 -6.48 -12.19 27.20
C LEU A 202 -7.01 -13.38 28.01
N TYR A 203 -8.25 -13.79 27.78
CA TYR A 203 -8.87 -14.99 28.36
C TYR A 203 -9.02 -16.10 27.31
N ALA A 204 -9.50 -17.26 27.73
CA ALA A 204 -9.79 -18.33 26.79
C ALA A 204 -10.93 -19.26 27.21
N ILE A 205 -11.62 -19.78 26.19
CA ILE A 205 -12.67 -20.79 26.30
C ILE A 205 -12.09 -22.15 25.91
N GLY A 206 -11.42 -22.76 26.87
CA GLY A 206 -10.89 -24.11 26.74
C GLY A 206 -9.56 -24.22 26.00
N LEU A 207 -8.80 -25.23 26.40
CA LEU A 207 -7.56 -25.69 25.77
C LEU A 207 -7.80 -27.16 25.44
N SER A 208 -7.91 -27.49 24.16
CA SER A 208 -8.22 -28.84 23.69
C SER A 208 -7.05 -29.41 22.90
N VAL A 209 -6.75 -30.70 23.11
CA VAL A 209 -5.78 -31.45 22.32
C VAL A 209 -6.44 -32.77 21.95
N ASP A 210 -6.47 -33.07 20.65
CA ASP A 210 -6.99 -34.34 20.14
C ASP A 210 -6.21 -35.50 20.80
N PRO A 211 -6.90 -36.53 21.33
CA PRO A 211 -6.28 -37.70 21.95
C PRO A 211 -5.08 -38.28 21.20
N ALA A 212 -5.12 -38.30 19.86
CA ALA A 212 -4.05 -38.86 19.02
C ALA A 212 -2.72 -38.09 19.14
N TYR A 213 -2.76 -36.80 19.52
CA TYR A 213 -1.59 -35.93 19.60
C TYR A 213 -1.26 -35.52 21.05
N ARG A 214 -1.86 -36.18 22.04
CA ARG A 214 -1.49 -35.99 23.45
C ARG A 214 -0.10 -36.56 23.70
N GLY A 215 0.65 -35.92 24.61
CA GLY A 215 2.02 -36.31 24.93
C GLY A 215 3.10 -35.61 24.11
N TYR A 216 2.75 -34.88 23.04
CA TYR A 216 3.68 -34.07 22.25
C TYR A 216 3.98 -32.68 22.87
N GLY A 217 3.37 -32.36 24.01
CA GLY A 217 3.57 -31.08 24.71
C GLY A 217 2.81 -29.88 24.14
N LEU A 218 1.90 -30.10 23.18
CA LEU A 218 1.20 -29.04 22.43
C LEU A 218 0.47 -28.02 23.32
N GLY A 219 -0.15 -28.46 24.42
CA GLY A 219 -0.83 -27.54 25.34
C GLY A 219 0.08 -26.43 25.89
N LYS A 220 1.34 -26.75 26.20
CA LYS A 220 2.33 -25.77 26.66
C LYS A 220 2.76 -24.83 25.54
N ASP A 221 3.02 -25.35 24.34
CA ASP A 221 3.47 -24.53 23.20
C ASP A 221 2.38 -23.55 22.75
N ILE A 222 1.12 -23.99 22.76
CA ILE A 222 -0.06 -23.14 22.49
C ILE A 222 -0.15 -22.02 23.56
N LEU A 223 -0.06 -22.35 24.85
CA LEU A 223 -0.10 -21.34 25.92
C LEU A 223 1.08 -20.35 25.86
N LYS A 224 2.29 -20.80 25.51
CA LYS A 224 3.45 -19.90 25.33
C LYS A 224 3.30 -18.94 24.16
N THR A 225 2.56 -19.32 23.12
CA THR A 225 2.31 -18.45 21.96
C THR A 225 1.56 -17.15 22.34
N ARG A 226 0.83 -17.15 23.46
CA ARG A 226 0.19 -15.94 23.99
C ARG A 226 1.15 -14.80 24.33
N ASP A 227 2.44 -15.10 24.58
CA ASP A 227 3.51 -14.09 24.78
C ASP A 227 3.76 -13.25 23.53
N LEU A 228 3.35 -13.74 22.36
CA LEU A 228 3.46 -13.04 21.08
C LEU A 228 2.14 -12.39 20.69
N ILE A 229 1.00 -13.04 21.01
CA ILE A 229 -0.34 -12.57 20.65
C ILE A 229 -0.72 -11.32 21.43
N GLY A 230 -0.62 -11.36 22.76
CA GLY A 230 -1.10 -10.24 23.57
C GLY A 230 -0.43 -8.91 23.21
N PRO A 231 0.91 -8.82 23.13
CA PRO A 231 1.57 -7.58 22.74
C PRO A 231 1.14 -7.08 21.36
N MET A 232 0.94 -7.99 20.41
CA MET A 232 0.51 -7.65 19.04
C MET A 232 -0.85 -6.96 18.99
N TYR A 233 -1.75 -7.33 19.91
CA TYR A 233 -3.10 -6.75 20.00
C TYR A 233 -3.21 -5.77 21.17
N GLY A 234 -2.07 -5.29 21.68
CA GLY A 234 -1.98 -4.31 22.76
C GLY A 234 -2.57 -4.80 24.09
N VAL A 235 -2.61 -6.11 24.34
CA VAL A 235 -3.15 -6.73 25.55
C VAL A 235 -2.01 -7.00 26.56
N PRO A 236 -2.03 -6.40 27.76
CA PRO A 236 -0.89 -6.40 28.67
C PRO A 236 -0.77 -7.65 29.57
N ALA A 237 -1.79 -8.50 29.62
CA ALA A 237 -1.83 -9.68 30.48
C ALA A 237 -2.67 -10.81 29.88
N THR A 238 -2.48 -12.03 30.34
CA THR A 238 -3.36 -13.18 30.05
C THR A 238 -3.73 -13.92 31.34
N SER A 239 -4.95 -14.44 31.40
CA SER A 239 -5.44 -15.24 32.52
C SER A 239 -6.47 -16.27 32.05
N GLN A 240 -6.57 -17.41 32.72
CA GLN A 240 -7.57 -18.44 32.43
C GLN A 240 -7.82 -19.33 33.67
N VAL A 241 -9.00 -19.93 33.73
CA VAL A 241 -9.30 -21.05 34.65
C VAL A 241 -8.76 -22.37 34.09
N PHE A 242 -7.90 -23.03 34.85
CA PHE A 242 -7.37 -24.37 34.56
C PHE A 242 -8.00 -25.39 35.51
N SER A 243 -8.92 -26.18 34.98
CA SER A 243 -9.78 -27.09 35.75
C SER A 243 -9.16 -28.45 36.07
N SER A 244 -8.08 -28.85 35.39
CA SER A 244 -7.45 -30.16 35.59
C SER A 244 -5.96 -30.06 35.83
N ILE A 245 -5.38 -31.05 36.53
CA ILE A 245 -3.92 -31.15 36.72
C ILE A 245 -3.18 -31.18 35.36
N PHE A 246 -3.80 -31.73 34.32
CA PHE A 246 -3.26 -31.85 32.98
C PHE A 246 -3.21 -30.53 32.21
N SER A 247 -4.01 -29.53 32.59
CA SER A 247 -3.96 -28.17 32.03
C SER A 247 -3.22 -27.19 32.94
N GLN A 248 -3.26 -27.38 34.27
CA GLN A 248 -2.52 -26.59 35.25
C GLN A 248 -1.00 -26.74 35.10
N LYS A 249 -0.49 -27.97 34.90
CA LYS A 249 0.95 -28.22 34.74
C LYS A 249 1.55 -27.51 33.51
N PRO A 250 1.02 -27.67 32.27
CA PRO A 250 1.55 -26.96 31.12
C PRO A 250 1.38 -25.44 31.22
N ALA A 251 0.36 -24.93 31.94
CA ALA A 251 0.23 -23.51 32.23
C ALA A 251 1.37 -22.98 33.11
N ALA A 252 1.69 -23.67 34.20
CA ALA A 252 2.85 -23.34 35.05
C ALA A 252 4.16 -23.38 34.24
N GLU A 253 4.36 -24.39 33.39
CA GLU A 253 5.53 -24.48 32.49
C GLU A 253 5.57 -23.40 31.40
N ALA A 254 4.42 -22.80 31.08
CA ALA A 254 4.28 -21.64 30.21
C ALA A 254 4.45 -20.31 30.95
N GLY A 255 4.71 -20.33 32.27
CA GLY A 255 4.95 -19.16 33.10
C GLY A 255 3.69 -18.51 33.67
N PHE A 256 2.56 -19.22 33.71
CA PHE A 256 1.35 -18.73 34.40
C PHE A 256 1.51 -18.90 35.91
N GLU A 257 1.11 -17.89 36.66
CA GLU A 257 1.11 -17.87 38.12
C GLU A 257 -0.29 -18.13 38.66
N GLU A 258 -0.40 -18.86 39.78
CA GLU A 258 -1.67 -19.10 40.46
C GLU A 258 -2.15 -17.84 41.17
N PHE A 259 -3.39 -17.41 40.88
CA PHE A 259 -4.04 -16.28 41.56
C PHE A 259 -4.98 -16.76 42.65
N SER A 260 -5.74 -17.82 42.37
CA SER A 260 -6.65 -18.44 43.32
C SER A 260 -6.90 -19.90 42.95
N LYS A 261 -7.38 -20.67 43.92
CA LYS A 261 -7.81 -22.06 43.74
C LYS A 261 -9.11 -22.31 44.48
N THR A 262 -9.95 -23.17 43.92
CA THR A 262 -11.27 -23.51 44.48
C THR A 262 -11.48 -25.01 44.44
N ASN A 263 -11.82 -25.61 45.60
CA ASN A 263 -12.17 -27.03 45.67
C ASN A 263 -13.58 -27.24 45.11
N PHE A 264 -13.76 -28.24 44.24
CA PHE A 264 -15.07 -28.53 43.67
C PHE A 264 -16.11 -28.94 44.71
N SER A 265 -15.69 -29.63 45.78
CA SER A 265 -16.57 -30.01 46.91
C SER A 265 -17.10 -28.81 47.72
N SER A 266 -16.52 -27.62 47.54
CA SER A 266 -17.03 -26.38 48.16
C SER A 266 -18.16 -25.73 47.35
N LEU A 267 -18.40 -26.22 46.13
CA LEU A 267 -19.44 -25.73 45.23
C LEU A 267 -20.69 -26.58 45.44
N VAL A 268 -21.56 -26.13 46.34
CA VAL A 268 -22.82 -26.80 46.69
C VAL A 268 -24.02 -25.91 46.36
N ASP A 269 -25.16 -26.52 46.04
CA ASP A 269 -26.43 -25.84 45.84
C ASP A 269 -27.05 -25.38 47.16
N LYS A 270 -28.20 -24.70 47.07
CA LYS A 270 -28.97 -24.18 48.22
C LYS A 270 -29.41 -25.24 49.25
N ASN A 271 -29.31 -26.52 48.90
CA ASN A 271 -29.66 -27.66 49.76
C ASN A 271 -28.39 -28.40 50.24
N GLY A 272 -27.19 -27.86 49.98
CA GLY A 272 -25.92 -28.49 50.33
C GLY A 272 -25.49 -29.62 49.39
N LYS A 273 -26.14 -29.81 48.24
CA LYS A 273 -25.77 -30.84 47.26
C LYS A 273 -24.62 -30.34 46.38
N GLU A 274 -23.55 -31.13 46.25
CA GLU A 274 -22.44 -30.80 45.36
C GLU A 274 -22.89 -30.62 43.91
N TYR A 275 -22.42 -29.56 43.27
CA TYR A 275 -22.70 -29.27 41.87
C TYR A 275 -21.91 -30.15 40.89
N PHE A 276 -20.74 -30.63 41.31
CA PHE A 276 -19.90 -31.51 40.50
C PHE A 276 -19.64 -32.83 41.25
N PRO A 277 -20.69 -33.64 41.48
CA PRO A 277 -20.58 -34.86 42.26
C PRO A 277 -19.66 -35.87 41.56
N GLY A 278 -18.61 -36.32 42.24
CA GLY A 278 -17.70 -37.34 41.71
C GLY A 278 -16.73 -36.85 40.61
N ILE A 279 -16.52 -35.54 40.51
CA ILE A 279 -15.56 -34.97 39.55
C ILE A 279 -14.14 -35.53 39.74
N SER A 280 -13.44 -35.78 38.63
CA SER A 280 -12.14 -36.47 38.60
C SER A 280 -10.95 -35.65 39.12
N THR A 281 -11.17 -34.39 39.49
CA THR A 281 -10.14 -33.44 39.93
C THR A 281 -10.62 -32.73 41.19
N LYS A 282 -9.69 -32.46 42.10
CA LYS A 282 -10.03 -31.88 43.42
C LYS A 282 -10.37 -30.39 43.34
N GLU A 283 -9.61 -29.65 42.54
CA GLU A 283 -9.66 -28.19 42.50
C GLU A 283 -9.41 -27.65 41.09
N PHE A 284 -9.99 -26.48 40.80
CA PHE A 284 -9.59 -25.66 39.66
C PHE A 284 -8.79 -24.45 40.12
N LYS A 285 -7.95 -23.91 39.23
CA LYS A 285 -7.09 -22.76 39.51
C LYS A 285 -7.34 -21.63 38.53
N VAL A 286 -7.43 -20.40 39.01
CA VAL A 286 -7.31 -19.20 38.16
C VAL A 286 -5.83 -18.89 38.07
N MET A 287 -5.27 -18.89 36.87
CA MET A 287 -3.85 -18.61 36.66
C MET A 287 -3.65 -17.56 35.57
N GLY A 288 -2.66 -16.70 35.71
CA GLY A 288 -2.35 -15.68 34.71
C GLY A 288 -0.91 -15.17 34.78
N LYS A 289 -0.51 -14.37 33.79
CA LYS A 289 0.81 -13.73 33.70
C LYS A 289 0.73 -12.38 32.99
N ARG A 290 1.62 -11.44 33.32
CA ARG A 290 1.85 -10.25 32.50
C ARG A 290 2.54 -10.66 31.18
N LEU A 291 2.13 -10.02 30.11
CA LEU A 291 2.70 -10.22 28.78
C LEU A 291 3.80 -9.17 28.53
N PRO A 292 4.79 -9.45 27.67
CA PRO A 292 5.85 -8.48 27.34
C PRO A 292 5.27 -7.18 26.76
N GLU A 293 5.87 -6.01 27.03
CA GLU A 293 5.42 -4.78 26.38
C GLU A 293 5.67 -4.80 24.86
N ASN A 294 4.72 -4.29 24.08
CA ASN A 294 4.91 -4.05 22.64
C ASN A 294 5.77 -2.79 22.44
N VAL A 295 7.08 -2.95 22.57
CA VAL A 295 8.06 -1.85 22.39
C VAL A 295 8.08 -1.35 20.93
N ILE A 296 7.59 -2.15 19.97
CA ILE A 296 7.64 -1.86 18.53
C ILE A 296 6.64 -0.77 18.12
N GLU A 297 5.44 -0.70 18.73
CA GLU A 297 4.46 0.36 18.43
C GLU A 297 4.76 1.70 19.11
N LYS A 298 5.55 1.68 20.20
CA LYS A 298 5.94 2.91 20.92
C LYS A 298 7.20 3.57 20.36
N MET A 299 7.86 2.97 19.36
CA MET A 299 9.10 3.52 18.81
C MET A 299 8.84 4.58 17.73
N PRO A 300 9.61 5.69 17.72
CA PRO A 300 9.55 6.66 16.64
C PRO A 300 9.97 5.97 15.34
N ARG A 301 9.03 5.79 14.41
CA ARG A 301 9.38 5.33 13.08
C ARG A 301 10.03 6.48 12.31
N ILE A 302 11.24 6.25 11.82
CA ILE A 302 11.94 7.22 10.94
C ILE A 302 11.26 7.23 9.57
N LYS A 303 10.74 6.08 9.13
CA LYS A 303 9.90 5.93 7.94
C LYS A 303 8.44 5.59 8.30
N PRO A 304 7.43 6.35 7.83
CA PRO A 304 6.02 6.06 8.08
C PRO A 304 5.59 4.66 7.60
N SER A 305 4.70 4.02 8.37
CA SER A 305 4.13 2.69 8.06
C SER A 305 3.42 2.66 6.71
N GLY A 306 3.54 1.55 5.98
CA GLY A 306 2.81 1.32 4.72
C GLY A 306 3.44 1.94 3.47
N GLN A 307 4.55 2.67 3.59
CA GLN A 307 5.34 3.09 2.43
C GLN A 307 6.14 1.92 1.84
N PRO A 308 6.15 1.73 0.51
CA PRO A 308 6.88 0.62 -0.10
C PRO A 308 8.39 0.72 0.19
N PRO A 309 9.10 -0.40 0.36
CA PRO A 309 10.54 -0.41 0.60
C PRO A 309 11.29 0.26 -0.56
N LYS A 310 12.18 1.20 -0.24
CA LYS A 310 12.92 1.96 -1.24
C LYS A 310 14.03 1.12 -1.84
N VAL A 311 14.06 1.05 -3.18
CA VAL A 311 15.18 0.48 -3.92
C VAL A 311 16.22 1.56 -4.15
N TRP A 312 17.38 1.41 -3.52
CA TRP A 312 18.48 2.36 -3.60
C TRP A 312 19.35 2.14 -4.82
N LYS A 313 19.63 0.88 -5.15
CA LYS A 313 20.55 0.53 -6.24
C LYS A 313 20.30 -0.87 -6.76
N LEU A 314 20.43 -1.06 -8.07
CA LEU A 314 20.58 -2.37 -8.69
C LEU A 314 22.04 -2.52 -9.14
N ILE A 315 22.69 -3.62 -8.77
CA ILE A 315 24.11 -3.86 -9.07
C ILE A 315 24.36 -5.23 -9.72
N GLU A 316 25.32 -5.21 -10.64
CA GLU A 316 25.99 -6.37 -11.20
C GLU A 316 27.33 -6.59 -10.51
N LYS A 317 27.59 -7.82 -10.07
CA LYS A 317 28.92 -8.20 -9.59
C LYS A 317 29.31 -9.56 -10.14
N THR A 318 30.59 -9.73 -10.40
CA THR A 318 31.23 -11.02 -10.68
C THR A 318 32.03 -11.41 -9.44
N ASP A 319 32.02 -12.69 -9.08
CA ASP A 319 32.91 -13.20 -8.04
C ASP A 319 34.32 -13.43 -8.60
N LYS A 320 35.20 -13.99 -7.77
CA LYS A 320 36.59 -14.27 -8.13
C LYS A 320 36.73 -15.34 -9.23
N ASP A 321 35.71 -16.16 -9.42
CA ASP A 321 35.65 -17.21 -10.44
C ASP A 321 34.96 -16.73 -11.72
N GLY A 322 34.63 -15.44 -11.81
CA GLY A 322 34.02 -14.82 -12.98
C GLY A 322 32.52 -15.10 -13.13
N LYS A 323 31.83 -15.61 -12.10
CA LYS A 323 30.39 -15.89 -12.14
C LYS A 323 29.58 -14.61 -11.91
N PRO A 324 28.81 -14.11 -12.91
CA PRO A 324 28.04 -12.88 -12.76
C PRO A 324 26.77 -13.11 -11.95
N MET A 325 26.52 -12.23 -10.98
CA MET A 325 25.33 -12.25 -10.12
C MET A 325 24.70 -10.86 -9.98
N LYS A 326 23.38 -10.84 -9.77
CA LYS A 326 22.56 -9.63 -9.68
C LYS A 326 22.15 -9.42 -8.24
N PHE A 327 22.24 -8.18 -7.77
CA PHE A 327 21.76 -7.81 -6.45
C PHE A 327 20.94 -6.52 -6.52
N THR A 328 19.83 -6.48 -5.79
CA THR A 328 19.07 -5.26 -5.52
C THR A 328 19.39 -4.82 -4.10
N ILE A 329 19.99 -3.65 -3.92
CA ILE A 329 20.16 -3.04 -2.60
C ILE A 329 18.96 -2.14 -2.33
N GLN A 330 18.18 -2.50 -1.32
CA GLN A 330 16.94 -1.82 -0.94
C GLN A 330 16.74 -1.87 0.57
N GLU A 331 15.80 -1.07 1.06
CA GLU A 331 15.26 -1.24 2.41
C GLU A 331 14.67 -2.65 2.58
N ILE A 332 14.85 -3.21 3.78
CA ILE A 332 14.29 -4.50 4.14
C ILE A 332 12.77 -4.33 4.30
N PRO A 333 11.95 -5.04 3.52
CA PRO A 333 10.50 -4.97 3.69
C PRO A 333 10.05 -5.50 5.06
N GLU A 334 8.95 -4.97 5.61
CA GLU A 334 8.43 -5.37 6.93
C GLU A 334 8.15 -6.88 7.01
N ASP A 335 7.64 -7.48 5.93
CA ASP A 335 7.37 -8.92 5.84
C ASP A 335 8.65 -9.78 5.73
N ARG A 336 9.83 -9.15 5.76
CA ARG A 336 11.16 -9.79 5.72
C ARG A 336 11.97 -9.55 7.00
N TYR A 337 11.43 -8.91 8.03
CA TYR A 337 12.18 -8.63 9.26
C TYR A 337 12.65 -9.89 9.99
N GLU A 338 11.82 -10.94 10.10
CA GLU A 338 12.26 -12.18 10.71
C GLU A 338 13.29 -12.93 9.86
N ASP A 339 13.21 -12.84 8.52
CA ASP A 339 14.23 -13.39 7.62
C ASP A 339 15.58 -12.68 7.85
N ALA A 340 15.55 -11.35 8.04
CA ALA A 340 16.72 -10.54 8.32
C ALA A 340 17.34 -10.88 9.69
N VAL A 341 16.51 -11.00 10.74
CA VAL A 341 16.95 -11.46 12.07
C VAL A 341 17.56 -12.87 11.98
N GLN A 342 16.95 -13.75 11.20
CA GLN A 342 17.45 -15.11 11.02
C GLN A 342 18.78 -15.13 10.25
N HIS A 343 18.94 -14.31 9.20
CA HIS A 343 20.20 -14.12 8.48
C HIS A 343 21.32 -13.67 9.44
N MET A 344 21.05 -12.69 10.31
CA MET A 344 22.01 -12.23 11.31
C MET A 344 22.35 -13.33 12.34
N CYS A 345 21.37 -14.11 12.80
CA CYS A 345 21.64 -15.24 13.71
C CYS A 345 22.50 -16.32 13.04
N THR A 346 22.27 -16.57 11.75
CA THR A 346 22.89 -17.67 11.01
C THR A 346 24.34 -17.35 10.63
N TYR A 347 24.61 -16.11 10.22
CA TYR A 347 25.92 -15.74 9.67
C TYR A 347 26.68 -14.74 10.54
N PHE A 348 26.04 -13.66 10.99
CA PHE A 348 26.73 -12.62 11.77
C PHE A 348 27.20 -13.13 13.13
N LEU A 349 26.36 -13.83 13.89
CA LEU A 349 26.76 -14.38 15.21
C LEU A 349 27.85 -15.45 15.12
N VAL A 350 28.00 -16.08 13.95
CA VAL A 350 29.01 -17.12 13.70
C VAL A 350 30.35 -16.50 13.34
N ASP A 351 30.34 -15.51 12.44
CA ASP A 351 31.55 -15.04 11.77
C ASP A 351 32.13 -13.74 12.32
N GLU A 352 31.34 -12.94 13.05
CA GLU A 352 31.82 -11.65 13.55
C GLU A 352 32.74 -11.87 14.78
N PRO A 353 33.98 -11.32 14.79
CA PRO A 353 35.01 -11.68 15.76
C PRO A 353 34.59 -11.54 17.23
N THR A 354 33.86 -10.48 17.57
CA THR A 354 33.41 -10.28 18.96
C THR A 354 32.30 -11.26 19.33
N CYS A 355 31.32 -11.51 18.46
CA CYS A 355 30.30 -12.54 18.66
C CYS A 355 30.90 -13.95 18.79
N GLN A 356 31.89 -14.28 17.96
CA GLN A 356 32.57 -15.58 17.98
C GLN A 356 33.34 -15.77 19.30
N CYS A 357 34.14 -14.78 19.71
CA CYS A 357 34.91 -14.81 20.97
C CYS A 357 34.00 -14.98 22.19
N LEU A 358 32.82 -14.34 22.19
CA LEU A 358 31.88 -14.42 23.30
C LEU A 358 31.04 -15.70 23.34
N ASN A 359 31.21 -16.57 22.35
CA ASN A 359 30.35 -17.72 22.07
C ASN A 359 28.87 -17.31 21.99
N ALA A 360 28.59 -16.21 21.30
CA ALA A 360 27.28 -15.55 21.30
C ALA A 360 26.16 -16.42 20.69
N LYS A 361 26.48 -17.25 19.69
CA LYS A 361 25.50 -18.13 19.02
C LYS A 361 24.89 -19.15 19.96
N ASP A 362 25.69 -19.70 20.88
CA ASP A 362 25.27 -20.77 21.79
C ASP A 362 24.84 -20.24 23.17
N ASP A 363 24.85 -18.91 23.37
CA ASP A 363 24.31 -18.24 24.55
C ASP A 363 22.85 -17.82 24.30
N PRO A 364 21.85 -18.56 24.82
CA PRO A 364 20.44 -18.27 24.54
C PRO A 364 19.96 -16.92 25.09
N VAL A 365 20.61 -16.40 26.14
CA VAL A 365 20.27 -15.10 26.72
C VAL A 365 20.81 -13.99 25.81
N PHE A 366 22.04 -14.14 25.31
CA PHE A 366 22.62 -13.23 24.32
C PHE A 366 21.79 -13.22 23.03
N VAL A 367 21.48 -14.39 22.46
CA VAL A 367 20.69 -14.51 21.22
C VAL A 367 19.33 -13.83 21.38
N ARG A 368 18.65 -14.01 22.50
CA ARG A 368 17.36 -13.35 22.75
C ARG A 368 17.51 -11.83 22.75
N ASP A 369 18.51 -11.32 23.45
CA ASP A 369 18.70 -9.88 23.60
C ASP A 369 19.08 -9.20 22.27
N ILE A 370 20.03 -9.78 21.53
CA ILE A 370 20.45 -9.22 20.24
C ILE A 370 19.36 -9.32 19.16
N ARG A 371 18.57 -10.41 19.14
CA ARG A 371 17.39 -10.51 18.25
C ARG A 371 16.37 -9.43 18.56
N THR A 372 16.15 -9.15 19.84
CA THR A 372 15.23 -8.08 20.24
C THR A 372 15.75 -6.76 19.70
N ARG A 373 17.02 -6.44 19.95
CA ARG A 373 17.65 -5.21 19.47
C ARG A 373 17.59 -5.04 17.95
N TRP A 374 17.84 -6.09 17.16
CA TRP A 374 17.71 -6.02 15.71
C TRP A 374 16.27 -5.76 15.25
N ARG A 375 15.26 -6.34 15.91
CA ARG A 375 13.86 -6.04 15.59
C ARG A 375 13.51 -4.58 15.84
N LEU A 376 14.03 -4.01 16.92
CA LEU A 376 13.81 -2.59 17.22
C LEU A 376 14.35 -1.70 16.09
N LEU A 377 15.58 -1.96 15.64
CA LEU A 377 16.19 -1.21 14.53
C LEU A 377 15.55 -1.47 13.17
N LEU A 378 15.10 -2.70 12.90
CA LEU A 378 14.35 -3.00 11.69
C LEU A 378 13.04 -2.21 11.66
N ALA A 379 12.36 -2.05 12.80
CA ALA A 379 11.12 -1.28 12.91
C ALA A 379 11.28 0.22 12.60
N GLU A 380 12.50 0.79 12.70
CA GLU A 380 12.78 2.16 12.26
C GLU A 380 12.65 2.34 10.73
N GLY A 381 12.73 1.25 9.97
CA GLY A 381 12.43 1.20 8.53
C GLY A 381 13.57 1.63 7.59
N ILE A 382 14.78 1.87 8.12
CA ILE A 382 15.93 2.36 7.35
C ILE A 382 17.01 1.30 7.08
N SER A 383 16.89 0.12 7.70
CA SER A 383 17.83 -1.00 7.48
C SER A 383 17.75 -1.54 6.06
N ILE A 384 18.89 -1.91 5.48
CA ILE A 384 19.00 -2.29 4.05
C ILE A 384 19.56 -3.69 3.85
N ALA A 385 19.17 -4.31 2.73
CA ALA A 385 19.69 -5.59 2.28
C ALA A 385 19.95 -5.61 0.77
N ALA A 386 20.98 -6.36 0.39
CA ALA A 386 21.22 -6.82 -0.97
C ALA A 386 20.45 -8.12 -1.19
N PHE A 387 19.43 -8.07 -2.05
CA PHE A 387 18.61 -9.23 -2.43
C PHE A 387 19.06 -9.83 -3.75
N THR A 388 19.07 -11.16 -3.83
CA THR A 388 19.26 -11.90 -5.08
C THR A 388 18.10 -12.87 -5.32
N ASP A 389 18.02 -13.42 -6.53
CA ASP A 389 16.94 -14.35 -6.89
C ASP A 389 17.07 -15.68 -6.15
N ASN A 390 15.92 -16.25 -5.77
CA ASN A 390 15.87 -17.59 -5.21
C ASN A 390 15.76 -18.61 -6.36
N PRO A 391 16.79 -19.45 -6.60
CA PRO A 391 16.79 -20.39 -7.72
C PRO A 391 15.69 -21.46 -7.61
N ASN A 392 15.18 -21.72 -6.40
CA ASN A 392 14.17 -22.74 -6.15
C ASN A 392 12.72 -22.19 -6.15
N GLY A 393 12.54 -20.92 -6.54
CA GLY A 393 11.28 -20.21 -6.37
C GLY A 393 11.07 -19.72 -4.93
N GLY A 394 10.22 -18.68 -4.75
CA GLY A 394 9.95 -18.05 -3.45
C GLY A 394 10.53 -16.63 -3.31
N LYS A 395 10.51 -16.09 -2.08
CA LYS A 395 10.97 -14.72 -1.81
C LYS A 395 12.47 -14.55 -2.13
N PRO A 396 12.92 -13.36 -2.60
CA PRO A 396 14.34 -13.10 -2.86
C PRO A 396 15.23 -13.37 -1.65
N ILE A 397 16.42 -13.94 -1.89
CA ILE A 397 17.40 -14.29 -0.85
C ILE A 397 18.10 -13.03 -0.37
N ILE A 398 18.27 -12.89 0.96
CA ILE A 398 19.13 -11.85 1.55
C ILE A 398 20.59 -12.31 1.41
N ALA A 399 21.29 -11.77 0.41
CA ALA A 399 22.71 -12.08 0.14
C ALA A 399 23.65 -11.33 1.10
N GLY A 400 23.24 -10.15 1.54
CA GLY A 400 23.89 -9.42 2.63
C GLY A 400 22.99 -8.29 3.12
N MET A 401 23.22 -7.81 4.33
CA MET A 401 22.38 -6.81 4.97
C MET A 401 23.14 -5.99 6.01
N ASN A 402 22.60 -4.82 6.32
CA ASN A 402 23.11 -3.94 7.34
C ASN A 402 21.95 -3.38 8.16
N VAL A 403 21.98 -3.69 9.47
CA VAL A 403 20.95 -3.23 10.41
C VAL A 403 21.35 -1.85 10.89
N LEU A 404 20.62 -0.83 10.43
CA LEU A 404 20.93 0.59 10.64
C LEU A 404 20.05 1.19 11.74
N GLY A 405 20.58 2.20 12.41
CA GLY A 405 19.84 3.06 13.34
C GLY A 405 20.36 4.50 13.30
N ILE A 406 19.58 5.44 13.82
CA ILE A 406 20.00 6.84 13.98
C ILE A 406 20.14 7.16 15.47
N HIS A 407 21.29 7.70 15.86
CA HIS A 407 21.55 8.15 17.23
C HIS A 407 21.52 9.68 17.28
N SER A 408 20.80 10.25 18.25
CA SER A 408 20.70 11.70 18.49
C SER A 408 21.40 12.08 19.80
N LYS A 409 22.08 13.23 19.83
CA LYS A 409 23.00 13.64 20.90
C LYS A 409 22.32 13.78 22.28
N ASN A 410 21.03 14.10 22.29
CA ASN A 410 20.24 14.39 23.50
C ASN A 410 19.20 13.31 23.83
N GLU A 411 19.14 12.21 23.07
CA GLU A 411 18.25 11.10 23.36
C GLU A 411 18.94 10.09 24.28
N LYS A 412 18.20 9.53 25.25
CA LYS A 412 18.73 8.46 26.09
C LYS A 412 18.84 7.19 25.26
N ASP A 413 20.02 6.58 25.22
CA ASP A 413 20.31 5.31 24.54
C ASP A 413 19.48 4.10 25.02
N ASN A 414 18.76 4.23 26.14
CA ASN A 414 18.18 3.10 26.88
C ASN A 414 16.70 2.87 26.56
N ILE A 415 16.42 2.40 25.34
CA ILE A 415 15.10 1.82 25.02
C ILE A 415 15.05 0.32 25.42
N TYR A 416 16.20 -0.35 25.60
CA TYR A 416 16.27 -1.79 25.87
C TYR A 416 17.18 -2.16 27.06
N GLU A 417 16.64 -2.92 28.01
CA GLU A 417 17.39 -3.49 29.14
C GLU A 417 17.94 -4.89 28.78
N PHE A 418 19.26 -5.00 28.69
CA PHE A 418 19.94 -6.27 28.43
C PHE A 418 19.93 -7.16 29.67
N LYS A 419 19.57 -8.44 29.50
CA LYS A 419 19.72 -9.46 30.54
C LYS A 419 21.01 -10.26 30.40
N SER A 420 21.58 -10.34 29.20
CA SER A 420 22.91 -10.91 28.97
C SER A 420 23.96 -9.85 29.27
N GLU A 421 24.78 -10.09 30.30
CA GLU A 421 25.93 -9.20 30.61
C GLU A 421 26.88 -9.09 29.42
N LYS A 422 27.11 -10.21 28.71
CA LYS A 422 27.91 -10.26 27.47
C LYS A 422 27.38 -9.35 26.37
N CYS A 423 26.08 -9.39 26.13
CA CYS A 423 25.44 -8.53 25.13
C CYS A 423 25.45 -7.06 25.56
N LYS A 424 25.30 -6.81 26.87
CA LYS A 424 25.31 -5.48 27.48
C LYS A 424 26.65 -4.77 27.30
N TYR A 425 27.76 -5.32 27.81
CA TYR A 425 29.04 -4.60 27.70
C TYR A 425 29.49 -4.48 26.25
N ARG A 426 29.26 -5.48 25.38
CA ARG A 426 29.57 -5.37 23.94
C ARG A 426 28.85 -4.18 23.32
N SER A 427 27.57 -4.04 23.65
CA SER A 427 26.73 -2.95 23.18
C SER A 427 27.21 -1.59 23.68
N GLU A 428 27.57 -1.49 24.97
CA GLU A 428 28.04 -0.26 25.60
C GLU A 428 29.41 0.18 25.07
N ILE A 429 30.36 -0.76 24.92
CA ILE A 429 31.70 -0.49 24.38
C ILE A 429 31.59 0.12 22.98
N VAL A 430 30.83 -0.51 22.08
CA VAL A 430 30.68 -0.04 20.70
C VAL A 430 29.89 1.28 20.64
N ALA A 431 28.77 1.39 21.36
CA ALA A 431 27.94 2.59 21.33
C ALA A 431 28.67 3.82 21.88
N ASN A 432 29.45 3.67 22.96
CA ASN A 432 30.24 4.77 23.50
C ASN A 432 31.37 5.17 22.55
N ALA A 433 32.03 4.20 21.91
CA ALA A 433 33.10 4.48 20.96
C ALA A 433 32.62 5.24 19.71
N THR A 434 31.39 5.00 19.23
CA THR A 434 30.86 5.67 18.02
C THR A 434 30.36 7.10 18.25
N LYS A 435 30.03 7.48 19.50
CA LYS A 435 29.60 8.85 19.86
C LYS A 435 30.65 9.92 19.59
N VAL A 436 31.88 9.51 19.37
CA VAL A 436 32.99 10.42 19.07
C VAL A 436 32.81 11.23 17.79
N VAL A 437 31.88 10.85 16.93
CA VAL A 437 31.44 11.68 15.80
C VAL A 437 30.98 13.07 16.25
N TYR A 438 30.41 13.21 17.44
CA TYR A 438 30.03 14.50 18.04
C TYR A 438 31.22 15.35 18.45
N GLU A 439 32.34 14.72 18.77
CA GLU A 439 33.60 15.37 19.12
C GLU A 439 34.38 15.73 17.86
N ARG A 440 34.51 14.79 16.91
CA ARG A 440 35.24 15.01 15.63
C ARG A 440 34.57 16.07 14.77
N TYR A 441 33.24 16.06 14.69
CA TYR A 441 32.49 16.98 13.83
C TYR A 441 31.60 17.90 14.67
N HIS A 442 32.14 19.06 15.03
CA HIS A 442 31.38 20.10 15.73
C HIS A 442 30.09 20.46 14.95
N GLY A 443 29.00 20.67 15.69
CA GLY A 443 27.67 20.98 15.15
C GLY A 443 26.86 19.80 14.62
N ILE A 444 27.35 18.55 14.71
CA ILE A 444 26.51 17.37 14.46
C ILE A 444 25.70 17.03 15.72
N ASP A 445 24.40 16.80 15.52
CA ASP A 445 23.43 16.43 16.56
C ASP A 445 22.90 14.99 16.39
N LYS A 446 23.02 14.40 15.19
CA LYS A 446 22.68 12.99 14.93
C LYS A 446 23.64 12.32 13.96
N TYR A 447 23.77 11.00 14.08
CA TYR A 447 24.57 10.19 13.16
C TYR A 447 23.93 8.84 12.86
N LEU A 448 24.22 8.31 11.67
CA LEU A 448 23.81 6.99 11.23
C LEU A 448 24.83 5.97 11.74
N TYR A 449 24.36 4.96 12.47
CA TYR A 449 25.17 3.85 12.97
C TYR A 449 24.60 2.51 12.52
N ASP A 450 25.31 1.44 12.83
CA ASP A 450 24.79 0.09 12.62
C ASP A 450 24.97 -0.82 13.82
N ILE A 451 24.20 -1.90 13.82
CA ILE A 451 24.39 -3.07 14.68
C ILE A 451 24.51 -4.30 13.80
N GLY A 452 25.54 -4.28 12.97
CA GLY A 452 25.97 -5.43 12.20
C GLY A 452 25.77 -5.27 10.70
N LEU A 453 26.81 -5.67 9.99
CA LEU A 453 26.88 -5.86 8.56
C LEU A 453 27.19 -7.34 8.32
N SER A 454 26.27 -8.04 7.67
CA SER A 454 26.39 -9.48 7.39
C SER A 454 26.35 -9.72 5.90
N VAL A 455 27.21 -10.62 5.43
CA VAL A 455 27.15 -11.17 4.07
C VAL A 455 27.17 -12.69 4.19
N ASP A 456 26.15 -13.32 3.61
CA ASP A 456 26.04 -14.76 3.57
C ASP A 456 27.31 -15.34 2.89
N PRO A 457 27.95 -16.37 3.47
CA PRO A 457 29.18 -16.97 2.95
C PRO A 457 29.14 -17.28 1.45
N ALA A 458 27.99 -17.72 0.92
CA ALA A 458 27.83 -18.06 -0.49
C ALA A 458 27.95 -16.84 -1.44
N TYR A 459 27.86 -15.62 -0.91
CA TYR A 459 27.92 -14.37 -1.66
C TYR A 459 29.12 -13.49 -1.27
N ARG A 460 30.06 -14.04 -0.47
CA ARG A 460 31.35 -13.39 -0.22
C ARG A 460 32.16 -13.37 -1.53
N GLY A 461 32.93 -12.30 -1.74
CA GLY A 461 33.71 -12.11 -2.97
C GLY A 461 33.04 -11.21 -4.02
N TYR A 462 31.72 -10.96 -3.93
CA TYR A 462 31.02 -10.00 -4.79
C TYR A 462 31.19 -8.53 -4.36
N GLY A 463 31.85 -8.26 -3.24
CA GLY A 463 32.08 -6.90 -2.73
C GLY A 463 30.85 -6.23 -2.09
N LEU A 464 29.81 -7.01 -1.76
CA LEU A 464 28.52 -6.51 -1.25
C LEU A 464 28.64 -5.66 0.01
N GLY A 465 29.57 -5.98 0.92
CA GLY A 465 29.79 -5.19 2.13
C GLY A 465 30.10 -3.73 1.82
N LYS A 466 30.96 -3.46 0.83
CA LYS A 466 31.27 -2.10 0.38
C LYS A 466 30.05 -1.43 -0.27
N ASP A 467 29.33 -2.17 -1.12
CA ASP A 467 28.21 -1.58 -1.86
C ASP A 467 27.08 -1.17 -0.90
N ILE A 468 26.81 -2.01 0.11
CA ILE A 468 25.84 -1.74 1.17
C ILE A 468 26.28 -0.51 2.00
N LEU A 469 27.55 -0.44 2.41
CA LEU A 469 28.07 0.73 3.14
C LEU A 469 27.98 2.03 2.31
N LYS A 470 28.22 1.97 1.00
CA LYS A 470 28.15 3.16 0.12
C LYS A 470 26.73 3.73 -0.01
N ILE A 471 25.69 2.92 0.19
CA ILE A 471 24.30 3.41 0.15
C ILE A 471 24.01 4.41 1.29
N ARG A 472 24.83 4.43 2.35
CA ARG A 472 24.67 5.42 3.43
C ARG A 472 24.83 6.87 2.95
N ASP A 473 25.57 7.12 1.87
CA ASP A 473 25.64 8.44 1.20
C ASP A 473 24.29 8.94 0.69
N LEU A 474 23.35 8.02 0.46
CA LEU A 474 22.00 8.34 0.01
C LEU A 474 21.01 8.34 1.17
N ILE A 475 21.12 7.38 2.09
CA ILE A 475 20.24 7.26 3.27
C ILE A 475 20.40 8.47 4.18
N GLY A 476 21.65 8.86 4.49
CA GLY A 476 21.90 9.95 5.43
C GLY A 476 21.21 11.25 5.04
N PRO A 477 21.51 11.84 3.86
CA PRO A 477 20.84 13.06 3.41
C PRO A 477 19.32 12.94 3.34
N MET A 478 18.78 11.78 2.95
CA MET A 478 17.33 11.57 2.86
C MET A 478 16.61 11.68 4.19
N TYR A 479 17.24 11.21 5.27
CA TYR A 479 16.68 11.31 6.63
C TYR A 479 17.33 12.45 7.43
N GLY A 480 17.96 13.40 6.72
CA GLY A 480 18.60 14.58 7.26
C GLY A 480 19.77 14.29 8.20
N VAL A 481 20.42 13.12 8.10
CA VAL A 481 21.54 12.69 8.95
C VAL A 481 22.88 13.10 8.33
N PRO A 482 23.66 13.97 8.99
CA PRO A 482 24.84 14.61 8.40
C PRO A 482 26.13 13.77 8.45
N ALA A 483 26.17 12.69 9.23
CA ALA A 483 27.34 11.81 9.34
C ALA A 483 26.97 10.37 9.65
N THR A 484 27.92 9.47 9.41
CA THR A 484 27.86 8.08 9.85
C THR A 484 29.09 7.73 10.68
N SER A 485 28.88 6.92 11.72
CA SER A 485 29.93 6.44 12.64
C SER A 485 29.64 5.00 12.99
N THR A 486 30.65 4.13 12.88
CA THR A 486 30.49 2.69 13.13
C THR A 486 31.79 2.09 13.65
N GLY A 487 31.67 1.20 14.64
CA GLY A 487 32.78 0.39 15.13
C GLY A 487 32.97 -0.86 14.26
N PHE A 488 34.03 -0.89 13.48
CA PHE A 488 34.37 -2.02 12.61
C PHE A 488 35.33 -2.98 13.33
N THR A 489 34.82 -4.17 13.67
CA THR A 489 35.51 -5.17 14.51
C THR A 489 36.32 -6.22 13.74
N SER A 490 36.11 -6.32 12.42
CA SER A 490 36.83 -7.26 11.54
C SER A 490 37.72 -6.51 10.55
N ILE A 491 38.87 -7.10 10.19
CA ILE A 491 39.78 -6.52 9.19
C ILE A 491 39.07 -6.30 7.84
N ILE A 492 38.17 -7.21 7.46
CA ILE A 492 37.43 -7.14 6.19
C ILE A 492 36.43 -5.99 6.20
N SER A 493 35.72 -5.79 7.31
CA SER A 493 34.74 -4.70 7.44
C SER A 493 35.44 -3.33 7.55
N GLN A 494 36.57 -3.25 8.25
CA GLN A 494 37.43 -2.06 8.29
C GLN A 494 37.91 -1.67 6.88
N LYS A 495 38.41 -2.64 6.10
CA LYS A 495 38.84 -2.39 4.71
C LYS A 495 37.68 -1.96 3.82
N SER A 496 36.53 -2.63 3.93
CA SER A 496 35.34 -2.28 3.15
C SER A 496 34.84 -0.87 3.42
N ALA A 497 34.97 -0.39 4.66
CA ALA A 497 34.61 0.97 5.05
C ALA A 497 35.61 2.00 4.48
N ALA A 498 36.92 1.74 4.61
CA ALA A 498 37.96 2.60 4.04
C ALA A 498 37.78 2.78 2.51
N ASP A 499 37.52 1.68 1.80
CA ASP A 499 37.34 1.67 0.33
C ASP A 499 36.17 2.56 -0.16
N VAL A 500 35.22 2.89 0.71
CA VAL A 500 34.04 3.69 0.36
C VAL A 500 34.05 5.11 0.94
N GLY A 501 35.13 5.47 1.64
CA GLY A 501 35.42 6.82 2.11
C GLY A 501 35.51 6.95 3.63
N PHE A 502 35.18 5.93 4.43
CA PHE A 502 35.25 6.09 5.89
C PHE A 502 36.69 6.35 6.35
N GLU A 503 36.82 7.33 7.24
CA GLU A 503 38.09 7.70 7.84
C GLU A 503 38.23 7.05 9.21
N GLU A 504 39.43 6.55 9.52
CA GLU A 504 39.74 6.09 10.87
C GLU A 504 39.70 7.27 11.84
N PHE A 505 38.84 7.17 12.86
CA PHE A 505 38.82 8.11 13.97
C PHE A 505 39.73 7.61 15.09
N SER A 506 39.50 6.38 15.54
CA SER A 506 40.28 5.75 16.60
C SER A 506 40.39 4.26 16.35
N LYS A 507 41.42 3.68 16.97
CA LYS A 507 41.64 2.25 17.05
C LYS A 507 41.92 1.86 18.49
N THR A 508 41.41 0.72 18.92
CA THR A 508 41.57 0.21 20.27
C THR A 508 41.92 -1.26 20.19
N ASN A 509 42.97 -1.71 20.89
CA ASN A 509 43.28 -3.13 20.96
C ASN A 509 42.25 -3.82 21.87
N PHE A 510 41.83 -5.03 21.49
CA PHE A 510 40.89 -5.78 22.31
C PHE A 510 41.46 -6.18 23.68
N THR A 511 42.79 -6.31 23.80
CA THR A 511 43.50 -6.55 25.07
C THR A 511 43.36 -5.40 26.06
N ASP A 512 43.12 -4.18 25.55
CA ASP A 512 42.98 -2.98 26.39
C ASP A 512 41.54 -2.85 26.92
N LEU A 513 40.60 -3.65 26.41
CA LEU A 513 39.22 -3.71 26.86
C LEU A 513 39.09 -4.72 28.00
N VAL A 514 39.26 -4.22 29.23
CA VAL A 514 39.15 -5.01 30.46
C VAL A 514 37.96 -4.57 31.31
N ASP A 515 37.41 -5.50 32.10
CA ASP A 515 36.41 -5.22 33.10
C ASP A 515 36.99 -4.47 34.32
N LYS A 516 36.12 -4.13 35.28
CA LYS A 516 36.52 -3.42 36.52
C LYS A 516 37.57 -4.15 37.37
N ASN A 517 37.81 -5.43 37.11
CA ASN A 517 38.79 -6.26 37.82
C ASN A 517 40.06 -6.51 36.97
N GLY A 518 40.19 -5.85 35.81
CA GLY A 518 41.33 -6.02 34.91
C GLY A 518 41.25 -7.28 34.04
N LYS A 519 40.10 -7.95 33.97
CA LYS A 519 39.92 -9.14 33.12
C LYS A 519 39.47 -8.73 31.72
N GLU A 520 40.15 -9.23 30.69
CA GLU A 520 39.80 -8.96 29.28
C GLU A 520 38.34 -9.35 28.96
N TYR A 521 37.62 -8.47 28.26
CA TYR A 521 36.28 -8.76 27.75
C TYR A 521 36.31 -9.75 26.57
N TYR A 522 37.38 -9.76 25.80
CA TYR A 522 37.52 -10.55 24.56
C TYR A 522 38.77 -11.42 24.56
N PRO A 523 38.90 -12.38 25.50
CA PRO A 523 40.09 -13.22 25.60
C PRO A 523 40.27 -14.08 24.33
N GLY A 524 41.45 -14.01 23.73
CA GLY A 524 41.81 -14.83 22.57
C GLY A 524 41.06 -14.50 21.27
N ILE A 525 40.52 -13.28 21.14
CA ILE A 525 39.85 -12.82 19.92
C ILE A 525 40.78 -12.88 18.70
N SER A 526 40.23 -13.25 17.54
CA SER A 526 40.98 -13.46 16.30
C SER A 526 41.48 -12.18 15.63
N THR A 527 40.97 -11.02 16.04
CA THR A 527 41.37 -9.70 15.54
C THR A 527 42.04 -8.89 16.64
N LYS A 528 43.12 -8.17 16.29
CA LYS A 528 43.91 -7.42 17.28
C LYS A 528 43.19 -6.16 17.78
N GLU A 529 42.57 -5.42 16.88
CA GLU A 529 42.00 -4.11 17.13
C GLU A 529 40.64 -3.95 16.44
N PHE A 530 39.75 -3.15 17.07
CA PHE A 530 38.59 -2.60 16.38
C PHE A 530 38.82 -1.13 16.07
N LYS A 531 38.22 -0.65 14.99
CA LYS A 531 38.35 0.75 14.54
C LYS A 531 37.01 1.43 14.57
N VAL A 532 36.93 2.59 15.20
CA VAL A 532 35.82 3.51 14.99
C VAL A 532 36.15 4.28 13.73
N MET A 533 35.32 4.13 12.71
CA MET A 533 35.49 4.86 11.46
C MET A 533 34.27 5.74 11.21
N VAL A 534 34.52 6.94 10.73
CA VAL A 534 33.51 7.97 10.55
C VAL A 534 33.58 8.58 9.17
N TRP A 535 32.45 9.07 8.69
CA TRP A 535 32.36 9.76 7.42
C TRP A 535 31.32 10.87 7.54
N LYS A 536 31.70 12.09 7.17
CA LYS A 536 30.78 13.21 7.10
C LYS A 536 30.09 13.17 5.75
N LEU A 537 28.79 12.88 5.76
CA LEU A 537 28.01 12.59 4.56
C LEU A 537 27.76 13.85 3.72
N VAL A 538 28.04 15.03 4.28
CA VAL A 538 27.69 16.31 3.69
C VAL A 538 28.70 17.41 4.05
N GLU A 539 29.80 17.51 3.32
CA GLU A 539 30.70 18.66 3.36
C GLU A 539 31.11 19.05 1.95
N LYS A 540 30.84 20.31 1.57
CA LYS A 540 31.29 20.91 0.32
C LYS A 540 32.20 22.08 0.64
N THR A 541 33.23 22.27 -0.17
CA THR A 541 34.11 23.43 -0.07
C THR A 541 33.80 24.43 -1.17
N ASP A 542 33.79 25.72 -0.87
CA ASP A 542 33.73 26.74 -1.90
C ASP A 542 35.06 26.86 -2.68
N LYS A 543 35.08 27.78 -3.65
CA LYS A 543 36.26 28.11 -4.47
C LYS A 543 37.48 28.60 -3.67
N ASN A 544 37.30 29.00 -2.41
CA ASN A 544 38.36 29.44 -1.51
C ASN A 544 38.74 28.35 -0.48
N GLY A 545 38.18 27.15 -0.63
CA GLY A 545 38.42 26.02 0.28
C GLY A 545 37.63 26.08 1.59
N LYS A 546 36.67 27.01 1.76
CA LYS A 546 35.85 27.09 2.97
C LYS A 546 34.85 25.91 2.99
N PRO A 547 34.90 25.02 3.98
CA PRO A 547 33.97 23.89 4.05
C PRO A 547 32.61 24.29 4.65
N MET A 548 31.54 23.68 4.14
CA MET A 548 30.16 23.93 4.56
C MET A 548 29.26 22.71 4.31
N LYS A 549 28.22 22.54 5.13
CA LYS A 549 27.34 21.37 5.11
C LYS A 549 25.99 21.72 4.48
N PHE A 550 25.46 20.85 3.60
CA PHE A 550 24.18 21.06 2.90
C PHE A 550 23.32 19.80 2.70
N THR A 551 22.19 19.67 3.35
CA THR A 551 21.24 18.57 3.09
C THR A 551 20.30 18.94 1.94
N ILE A 552 20.15 18.12 0.91
CA ILE A 552 19.17 18.36 -0.17
C ILE A 552 17.99 17.42 0.01
N GLN A 553 16.79 17.98 0.13
CA GLN A 553 15.54 17.25 0.33
C GLN A 553 14.33 18.02 -0.21
N GLU A 554 13.18 17.36 -0.27
CA GLU A 554 11.88 18.04 -0.45
C GLU A 554 11.67 19.06 0.67
N ILE A 555 11.10 20.21 0.32
CA ILE A 555 10.84 21.29 1.28
C ILE A 555 9.69 20.84 2.17
N PRO A 556 9.88 20.74 3.50
CA PRO A 556 8.78 20.40 4.39
C PRO A 556 7.71 21.49 4.40
N GLU A 557 6.44 21.12 4.63
CA GLU A 557 5.30 22.05 4.61
C GLU A 557 5.48 23.23 5.58
N ASP A 558 6.06 22.99 6.75
CA ASP A 558 6.35 24.02 7.76
C ASP A 558 7.47 25.00 7.36
N ARG A 559 8.07 24.81 6.17
CA ARG A 559 9.13 25.62 5.58
C ARG A 559 8.71 26.34 4.28
N TYR A 560 7.43 26.25 3.88
CA TYR A 560 6.98 26.88 2.61
C TYR A 560 7.12 28.40 2.61
N GLU A 561 6.77 29.09 3.69
CA GLU A 561 6.93 30.54 3.75
C GLU A 561 8.40 30.97 3.77
N ASP A 562 9.29 30.19 4.40
CA ASP A 562 10.74 30.44 4.33
C ASP A 562 11.25 30.32 2.88
N ALA A 563 10.73 29.34 2.13
CA ALA A 563 11.07 29.13 0.73
C ALA A 563 10.54 30.27 -0.16
N VAL A 564 9.30 30.71 0.05
CA VAL A 564 8.74 31.90 -0.62
C VAL A 564 9.58 33.14 -0.32
N GLN A 565 9.96 33.34 0.95
CA GLN A 565 10.81 34.46 1.36
C GLN A 565 12.19 34.40 0.70
N HIS A 566 12.81 33.23 0.62
CA HIS A 566 14.08 33.03 -0.08
C HIS A 566 13.96 33.43 -1.56
N MET A 567 12.89 33.00 -2.25
CA MET A 567 12.65 33.36 -3.65
C MET A 567 12.38 34.87 -3.82
N CYS A 568 11.56 35.48 -2.97
CA CYS A 568 11.32 36.93 -3.00
C CYS A 568 12.58 37.75 -2.74
N THR A 569 13.47 37.26 -1.87
CA THR A 569 14.67 37.99 -1.45
C THR A 569 15.78 37.93 -2.51
N TYR A 570 16.07 36.72 -3.00
CA TYR A 570 17.22 36.45 -3.87
C TYR A 570 16.82 36.25 -5.33
N PHE A 571 15.84 35.38 -5.62
CA PHE A 571 15.46 35.11 -7.01
C PHE A 571 14.94 36.35 -7.74
N LEU A 572 14.04 37.13 -7.13
CA LEU A 572 13.54 38.37 -7.75
C LEU A 572 14.62 39.45 -7.95
N ALA A 573 15.70 39.40 -7.16
CA ALA A 573 16.82 40.35 -7.26
C ALA A 573 17.81 39.96 -8.37
N ASP A 574 18.09 38.65 -8.50
CA ASP A 574 19.18 38.11 -9.30
C ASP A 574 18.74 37.57 -10.67
N GLU A 575 17.50 37.13 -10.82
CA GLU A 575 17.03 36.52 -12.07
C GLU A 575 16.90 37.61 -13.16
N PRO A 576 17.50 37.42 -14.37
CA PRO A 576 17.61 38.48 -15.37
C PRO A 576 16.30 39.16 -15.77
N THR A 577 15.22 38.40 -15.90
CA THR A 577 13.90 38.94 -16.29
C THR A 577 13.23 39.69 -15.14
N CYS A 578 13.28 39.16 -13.92
CA CYS A 578 12.80 39.82 -12.70
C CYS A 578 13.58 41.12 -12.42
N HIS A 579 14.91 41.08 -12.54
CA HIS A 579 15.77 42.24 -12.35
C HIS A 579 15.47 43.34 -13.38
N CYS A 580 15.38 42.99 -14.66
CA CYS A 580 15.04 43.92 -15.74
C CYS A 580 13.69 44.64 -15.50
N LEU A 581 12.72 43.96 -14.88
CA LEU A 581 11.38 44.49 -14.64
C LEU A 581 11.23 45.24 -13.31
N ASN A 582 12.31 45.36 -12.54
CA ASN A 582 12.32 45.83 -11.15
C ASN A 582 11.32 45.07 -10.27
N ALA A 583 11.23 43.75 -10.45
CA ALA A 583 10.19 42.90 -9.85
C ALA A 583 10.21 42.87 -8.32
N LYS A 584 11.39 42.98 -7.71
CA LYS A 584 11.56 42.96 -6.24
C LYS A 584 10.86 44.13 -5.54
N ASP A 585 10.87 45.30 -6.17
CA ASP A 585 10.31 46.54 -5.62
C ASP A 585 8.89 46.83 -6.14
N ASP A 586 8.30 45.90 -6.91
CA ASP A 586 6.91 45.96 -7.37
C ASP A 586 6.02 45.09 -6.46
N PRO A 587 5.24 45.67 -5.53
CA PRO A 587 4.45 44.90 -4.57
C PRO A 587 3.39 44.01 -5.22
N VAL A 588 2.91 44.38 -6.41
CA VAL A 588 1.91 43.60 -7.15
C VAL A 588 2.58 42.38 -7.77
N PHE A 589 3.78 42.55 -8.34
CA PHE A 589 4.60 41.45 -8.84
C PHE A 589 4.95 40.49 -7.70
N VAL A 590 5.50 40.99 -6.59
CA VAL A 590 5.92 40.18 -5.43
C VAL A 590 4.75 39.35 -4.90
N ARG A 591 3.54 39.93 -4.81
CA ARG A 591 2.35 39.20 -4.37
C ARG A 591 1.98 38.06 -5.32
N ASP A 592 2.00 38.31 -6.62
CA ASP A 592 1.68 37.26 -7.62
C ASP A 592 2.75 36.17 -7.60
N ALA A 593 4.03 36.53 -7.62
CA ALA A 593 5.16 35.61 -7.53
C ALA A 593 5.09 34.72 -6.29
N SER A 594 4.81 35.32 -5.12
CA SER A 594 4.64 34.59 -3.85
C SER A 594 3.49 33.58 -3.94
N THR A 595 2.40 33.95 -4.60
CA THR A 595 1.23 33.06 -4.75
C THR A 595 1.56 31.89 -5.68
N ILE A 596 2.25 32.15 -6.79
CA ILE A 596 2.74 31.10 -7.70
C ILE A 596 3.67 30.12 -6.98
N TRP A 597 4.63 30.60 -6.19
CA TRP A 597 5.51 29.72 -5.44
C TRP A 597 4.78 28.92 -4.36
N ARG A 598 3.77 29.49 -3.68
CA ARG A 598 2.93 28.71 -2.76
C ARG A 598 2.17 27.59 -3.47
N LEU A 599 1.67 27.84 -4.67
CA LEU A 599 1.00 26.82 -5.48
C LEU A 599 1.97 25.68 -5.85
N LEU A 600 3.18 26.01 -6.28
CA LEU A 600 4.22 25.01 -6.56
C LEU A 600 4.71 24.25 -5.33
N LEU A 601 4.86 24.94 -4.21
CA LEU A 601 5.24 24.31 -2.93
C LEU A 601 4.13 23.37 -2.45
N ALA A 602 2.86 23.74 -2.61
CA ALA A 602 1.72 22.88 -2.26
C ALA A 602 1.65 21.56 -3.04
N GLU A 603 2.30 21.46 -4.21
CA GLU A 603 2.47 20.18 -4.92
C GLU A 603 3.40 19.20 -4.17
N GLY A 604 4.18 19.69 -3.18
CA GLY A 604 5.00 18.87 -2.30
C GLY A 604 6.27 18.29 -2.95
N ILE A 605 6.61 18.74 -4.16
CA ILE A 605 7.72 18.20 -4.96
C ILE A 605 8.93 19.14 -5.05
N SER A 606 8.79 20.37 -4.57
CA SER A 606 9.86 21.37 -4.60
C SER A 606 10.99 21.00 -3.63
N ILE A 607 12.23 21.30 -4.00
CA ILE A 607 13.44 20.87 -3.28
C ILE A 607 14.31 22.02 -2.84
N ALA A 608 14.97 21.85 -1.70
CA ALA A 608 15.94 22.81 -1.16
C ALA A 608 17.18 22.12 -0.60
N ALA A 609 18.30 22.84 -0.70
CA ALA A 609 19.52 22.61 0.05
C ALA A 609 19.46 23.38 1.37
N PHE A 610 19.57 22.69 2.50
CA PHE A 610 19.54 23.25 3.85
C PHE A 610 20.92 23.21 4.50
N THR A 611 21.31 24.28 5.19
CA THR A 611 22.54 24.34 6.01
C THR A 611 22.19 24.70 7.46
N ASP A 612 23.10 24.38 8.38
CA ASP A 612 22.94 24.69 9.81
C ASP A 612 22.81 26.21 10.01
N ASN A 613 21.95 26.61 10.97
CA ASN A 613 21.81 28.00 11.37
C ASN A 613 22.79 28.32 12.53
N PRO A 614 23.80 29.17 12.31
CA PRO A 614 24.84 29.43 13.32
C PRO A 614 24.31 30.14 14.58
N ASN A 615 23.13 30.78 14.50
CA ASN A 615 22.51 31.49 15.62
C ASN A 615 21.50 30.63 16.40
N GLY A 616 21.38 29.34 16.07
CA GLY A 616 20.32 28.47 16.55
C GLY A 616 18.98 28.69 15.82
N GLY A 617 18.14 27.65 15.76
CA GLY A 617 16.84 27.68 15.06
C GLY A 617 16.77 26.73 13.86
N LYS A 618 15.74 26.89 13.01
CA LYS A 618 15.53 26.02 11.83
C LYS A 618 16.70 26.15 10.83
N PRO A 619 17.09 25.06 10.13
CA PRO A 619 18.14 25.09 9.10
C PRO A 619 17.83 26.12 8.00
N ILE A 620 18.85 26.85 7.54
CA ILE A 620 18.75 27.90 6.51
C ILE A 620 18.60 27.26 5.13
N ILE A 621 17.70 27.80 4.29
CA ILE A 621 17.61 27.43 2.87
C ILE A 621 18.76 28.11 2.12
N ALA A 622 19.81 27.34 1.82
CA ALA A 622 20.99 27.81 1.07
C ALA A 622 20.73 27.92 -0.44
N GLY A 623 19.78 27.13 -0.94
CA GLY A 623 19.29 27.23 -2.31
C GLY A 623 18.10 26.32 -2.53
N MET A 624 17.28 26.62 -3.52
CA MET A 624 16.06 25.86 -3.80
C MET A 624 15.67 25.89 -5.27
N ASN A 625 14.77 24.96 -5.62
CA ASN A 625 14.15 24.91 -6.93
C ASN A 625 12.66 24.61 -6.77
N ALA A 626 11.82 25.57 -7.15
CA ALA A 626 10.37 25.44 -7.07
C ALA A 626 9.87 24.65 -8.29
N LEU A 627 9.42 23.43 -8.06
CA LEU A 627 9.09 22.45 -9.09
C LEU A 627 7.57 22.35 -9.26
N GLY A 628 7.14 22.11 -10.50
CA GLY A 628 5.74 21.80 -10.84
C GLY A 628 5.66 20.71 -11.91
N ILE A 629 4.51 20.05 -12.01
CA ILE A 629 4.25 19.05 -13.06
C ILE A 629 3.30 19.62 -14.11
N GLY A 630 3.81 19.75 -15.34
CA GLY A 630 2.98 20.09 -16.49
C GLY A 630 2.25 18.85 -16.97
N SER A 631 0.96 18.97 -17.31
CA SER A 631 0.17 17.94 -17.98
C SER A 631 -0.40 18.45 -19.31
N LYS A 632 -0.44 17.62 -20.36
CA LYS A 632 -1.00 17.98 -21.68
C LYS A 632 -2.53 18.09 -21.63
N SER A 633 -3.17 17.26 -20.80
CA SER A 633 -4.63 17.15 -20.70
C SER A 633 -5.23 17.91 -19.50
N GLU A 634 -4.40 18.38 -18.58
CA GLU A 634 -4.83 19.08 -17.37
C GLU A 634 -4.14 20.43 -17.30
N LYS A 635 -4.85 21.47 -16.87
CA LYS A 635 -4.22 22.75 -16.55
C LYS A 635 -3.30 22.54 -15.34
N ASP A 636 -2.02 22.90 -15.48
CA ASP A 636 -1.10 22.94 -14.33
C ASP A 636 -1.56 23.98 -13.31
N SER A 637 -1.13 23.85 -12.05
CA SER A 637 -1.57 24.68 -10.90
C SER A 637 -1.42 26.19 -11.14
N ILE A 638 -0.55 26.58 -12.09
CA ILE A 638 -0.21 27.97 -12.41
C ILE A 638 -1.05 28.52 -13.56
N SER A 639 -1.42 27.68 -14.53
CA SER A 639 -2.20 28.09 -15.72
C SER A 639 -3.64 28.50 -15.45
N SER A 640 -4.15 28.26 -14.23
CA SER A 640 -5.44 28.79 -13.76
C SER A 640 -5.31 30.05 -12.88
N TYR A 641 -4.09 30.52 -12.61
CA TYR A 641 -3.88 31.71 -11.79
C TYR A 641 -4.14 32.99 -12.60
N GLU A 642 -4.98 33.86 -12.07
CA GLU A 642 -5.21 35.19 -12.64
C GLU A 642 -4.17 36.19 -12.12
N TYR A 643 -3.20 36.49 -12.98
CA TYR A 643 -2.16 37.48 -12.69
C TYR A 643 -2.71 38.90 -12.61
N LYS A 644 -2.31 39.62 -11.57
CA LYS A 644 -2.62 41.05 -11.37
C LYS A 644 -1.51 41.94 -11.90
N SER A 645 -0.27 41.45 -11.92
CA SER A 645 0.89 42.09 -12.53
C SER A 645 1.12 41.52 -13.93
N GLU A 646 0.99 42.37 -14.95
CA GLU A 646 1.29 42.00 -16.34
C GLU A 646 2.76 41.57 -16.50
N LYS A 647 3.67 42.26 -15.81
CA LYS A 647 5.10 41.91 -15.71
C LYS A 647 5.32 40.49 -15.17
N CYS A 648 4.59 40.12 -14.12
CA CYS A 648 4.68 38.79 -13.52
C CYS A 648 4.14 37.70 -14.47
N LYS A 649 3.03 37.98 -15.15
CA LYS A 649 2.48 37.09 -16.18
C LYS A 649 3.49 36.81 -17.29
N ILE A 650 4.15 37.84 -17.83
CA ILE A 650 5.16 37.64 -18.88
C ILE A 650 6.30 36.74 -18.39
N THR A 651 6.76 36.95 -17.15
CA THR A 651 7.88 36.23 -16.55
C THR A 651 7.55 34.77 -16.22
N PHE A 652 6.39 34.49 -15.63
CA PHE A 652 6.05 33.18 -15.05
C PHE A 652 4.97 32.39 -15.80
N ASP A 653 4.33 32.98 -16.80
CA ASP A 653 3.41 32.26 -17.70
C ASP A 653 3.99 32.19 -19.11
N ILE A 654 4.32 33.32 -19.73
CA ILE A 654 4.72 33.37 -21.14
C ILE A 654 6.05 32.65 -21.39
N ILE A 655 7.12 32.96 -20.64
CA ILE A 655 8.42 32.29 -20.83
C ILE A 655 8.32 30.77 -20.55
N PRO A 656 7.73 30.31 -19.42
CA PRO A 656 7.56 28.88 -19.18
C PRO A 656 6.64 28.19 -20.19
N SER A 657 5.68 28.89 -20.80
CA SER A 657 4.80 28.29 -21.82
C SER A 657 5.56 27.73 -23.03
N ALA A 658 6.70 28.31 -23.39
CA ALA A 658 7.55 27.79 -24.47
C ALA A 658 8.10 26.39 -24.15
N THR A 659 8.22 26.03 -22.87
CA THR A 659 8.65 24.69 -22.44
C THR A 659 7.59 23.61 -22.73
N LYS A 660 6.32 23.99 -22.96
CA LYS A 660 5.21 23.09 -23.33
C LYS A 660 5.39 22.46 -24.72
N MET A 661 6.27 23.00 -25.57
CA MET A 661 6.67 22.36 -26.83
C MET A 661 7.21 20.94 -26.64
N VAL A 662 7.65 20.61 -25.43
CA VAL A 662 8.06 19.24 -25.05
C VAL A 662 6.94 18.22 -25.29
N TYR A 663 5.66 18.59 -25.16
CA TYR A 663 4.53 17.69 -25.38
C TYR A 663 4.45 17.22 -26.82
N GLU A 664 4.40 18.15 -27.77
CA GLU A 664 4.26 17.82 -29.19
C GLU A 664 5.55 17.20 -29.74
N ARG A 665 6.70 17.67 -29.27
CA ARG A 665 8.00 17.23 -29.80
C ARG A 665 8.44 15.87 -29.27
N TYR A 666 8.13 15.54 -28.01
CA TYR A 666 8.55 14.28 -27.41
C TYR A 666 7.40 13.29 -27.17
N GLY A 667 6.17 13.63 -27.55
CA GLY A 667 5.00 12.78 -27.34
C GLY A 667 4.76 12.44 -25.88
N VAL A 668 5.25 13.28 -24.95
CA VAL A 668 5.04 13.09 -23.51
C VAL A 668 3.74 13.76 -23.10
N ASP A 669 3.05 13.16 -22.15
CA ASP A 669 1.83 13.73 -21.58
C ASP A 669 2.09 14.60 -20.34
N LYS A 670 3.23 14.41 -19.68
CA LYS A 670 3.64 15.21 -18.52
C LYS A 670 5.13 15.53 -18.56
N TYR A 671 5.52 16.64 -17.95
CA TYR A 671 6.92 16.97 -17.78
C TYR A 671 7.15 17.78 -16.50
N LEU A 672 8.35 17.66 -15.93
CA LEU A 672 8.73 18.33 -14.70
C LEU A 672 9.35 19.66 -15.11
N TYR A 673 8.74 20.75 -14.67
CA TYR A 673 9.24 22.09 -14.90
C TYR A 673 9.57 22.78 -13.58
N ALA A 674 10.11 23.98 -13.68
CA ALA A 674 10.29 24.82 -12.52
C ALA A 674 10.03 26.28 -12.84
N ILE A 675 9.54 26.98 -11.82
CA ILE A 675 9.53 28.44 -11.79
C ILE A 675 10.51 28.88 -10.72
N GLY A 676 11.78 28.88 -11.13
CA GLY A 676 12.87 29.45 -10.38
C GLY A 676 13.82 28.45 -9.75
N LEU A 677 15.10 28.77 -9.89
CA LEU A 677 16.25 28.11 -9.28
C LEU A 677 17.05 29.21 -8.60
N SER A 678 17.12 29.18 -7.28
CA SER A 678 17.76 30.22 -6.48
C SER A 678 18.84 29.63 -5.59
N VAL A 679 19.96 30.35 -5.47
CA VAL A 679 21.01 30.07 -4.50
C VAL A 679 21.32 31.38 -3.81
N ASP A 680 21.20 31.38 -2.49
CA ASP A 680 21.50 32.53 -1.65
C ASP A 680 22.98 32.94 -1.88
N PRO A 681 23.26 34.26 -2.09
CA PRO A 681 24.59 34.79 -2.33
C PRO A 681 25.70 34.24 -1.44
N ASP A 682 25.43 34.01 -0.15
CA ASP A 682 26.43 33.54 0.81
C ASP A 682 26.88 32.09 0.56
N TYR A 683 26.09 31.34 -0.20
CA TYR A 683 26.29 29.92 -0.51
C TYR A 683 26.59 29.68 -2.00
N ARG A 684 26.87 30.73 -2.77
CA ARG A 684 27.35 30.61 -4.15
C ARG A 684 28.77 30.05 -4.17
N GLY A 685 29.08 29.22 -5.16
CA GLY A 685 30.39 28.59 -5.31
C GLY A 685 30.51 27.17 -4.74
N TYR A 686 29.50 26.69 -3.98
CA TYR A 686 29.43 25.31 -3.48
C TYR A 686 28.78 24.32 -4.48
N GLY A 687 28.49 24.75 -5.70
CA GLY A 687 27.86 23.89 -6.73
C GLY A 687 26.40 23.52 -6.49
N LEU A 688 25.70 24.18 -5.55
CA LEU A 688 24.34 23.81 -5.12
C LEU A 688 23.32 23.77 -6.26
N GLY A 689 23.34 24.73 -7.19
CA GLY A 689 22.39 24.76 -8.31
C GLY A 689 22.44 23.50 -9.18
N LYS A 690 23.64 22.98 -9.48
CA LYS A 690 23.83 21.72 -10.22
C LYS A 690 23.31 20.53 -9.42
N ASP A 691 23.62 20.46 -8.14
CA ASP A 691 23.26 19.30 -7.33
C ASP A 691 21.77 19.24 -7.01
N ILE A 692 21.11 20.39 -6.80
CA ILE A 692 19.66 20.49 -6.71
C ILE A 692 19.03 19.98 -8.02
N LEU A 693 19.54 20.40 -9.19
CA LEU A 693 19.01 19.94 -10.49
C LEU A 693 19.20 18.43 -10.72
N LYS A 694 20.30 17.83 -10.27
CA LYS A 694 20.51 16.37 -10.36
C LYS A 694 19.47 15.55 -9.59
N ILE A 695 18.92 16.09 -8.49
CA ILE A 695 17.88 15.39 -7.73
C ILE A 695 16.61 15.19 -8.55
N ARG A 696 16.39 15.99 -9.61
CA ARG A 696 15.26 15.78 -10.54
C ARG A 696 15.31 14.42 -11.25
N ASP A 697 16.49 13.82 -11.41
CA ASP A 697 16.63 12.44 -11.92
C ASP A 697 15.94 11.42 -11.02
N LEU A 698 15.81 11.73 -9.73
CA LEU A 698 15.14 10.91 -8.72
C LEU A 698 13.66 11.29 -8.61
N ILE A 699 13.36 12.60 -8.54
CA ILE A 699 12.01 13.13 -8.35
C ILE A 699 11.11 12.87 -9.55
N GLY A 700 11.55 13.18 -10.77
CA GLY A 700 10.74 12.98 -11.98
C GLY A 700 10.11 11.58 -12.00
N PRO A 701 10.91 10.49 -11.91
CA PRO A 701 10.39 9.13 -11.81
C PRO A 701 9.53 8.82 -10.60
N MET A 702 9.83 9.40 -9.41
CA MET A 702 9.02 9.21 -8.20
C MET A 702 7.59 9.71 -8.39
N TYR A 703 7.40 10.79 -9.14
CA TYR A 703 6.10 11.37 -9.48
C TYR A 703 5.61 10.95 -10.87
N GLY A 704 6.31 10.00 -11.50
CA GLY A 704 5.99 9.44 -12.81
C GLY A 704 6.15 10.42 -13.98
N VAL A 705 6.94 11.46 -13.82
CA VAL A 705 7.15 12.48 -14.84
C VAL A 705 8.25 12.06 -15.83
N PRO A 706 7.90 11.82 -17.12
CA PRO A 706 8.78 11.17 -18.11
C PRO A 706 9.88 12.07 -18.72
N ALA A 707 9.77 13.38 -18.55
CA ALA A 707 10.72 14.33 -19.06
C ALA A 707 10.83 15.49 -18.07
N THR A 708 11.97 16.17 -18.05
CA THR A 708 12.06 17.49 -17.41
C THR A 708 12.43 18.50 -18.47
N SER A 709 11.75 19.64 -18.45
CA SER A 709 11.96 20.76 -19.35
C SER A 709 11.86 22.05 -18.54
N THR A 710 12.80 22.96 -18.71
CA THR A 710 12.79 24.25 -18.00
C THR A 710 13.48 25.30 -18.86
N ALA A 711 12.94 26.52 -18.86
CA ALA A 711 13.60 27.68 -19.45
C ALA A 711 14.65 28.22 -18.45
N PHE A 712 15.91 28.18 -18.83
CA PHE A 712 17.03 28.70 -18.05
C PHE A 712 17.46 30.06 -18.62
N THR A 713 17.05 31.12 -17.93
CA THR A 713 17.20 32.52 -18.35
C THR A 713 18.56 33.13 -18.03
N SER A 714 19.22 32.67 -16.97
CA SER A 714 20.57 33.11 -16.61
C SER A 714 21.66 32.15 -17.09
N ILE A 715 22.81 32.69 -17.49
CA ILE A 715 23.98 31.91 -17.93
C ILE A 715 24.44 30.92 -16.83
N MET A 716 24.33 31.32 -15.55
CA MET A 716 24.71 30.45 -14.43
C MET A 716 23.75 29.27 -14.27
N ALA A 717 22.45 29.48 -14.45
CA ALA A 717 21.46 28.42 -14.40
C ALA A 717 21.61 27.46 -15.60
N GLN A 718 21.88 27.99 -16.80
CA GLN A 718 22.19 27.19 -17.99
C GLN A 718 23.43 26.30 -17.79
N LYS A 719 24.53 26.85 -17.23
CA LYS A 719 25.74 26.07 -16.89
C LYS A 719 25.45 25.00 -15.84
N SER A 720 24.63 25.31 -14.84
CA SER A 720 24.24 24.34 -13.80
C SER A 720 23.40 23.20 -14.39
N ALA A 721 22.48 23.50 -15.30
CA ALA A 721 21.66 22.52 -16.01
C ALA A 721 22.49 21.62 -16.93
N ALA A 722 23.38 22.19 -17.75
CA ALA A 722 24.31 21.42 -18.57
C ALA A 722 25.20 20.50 -17.70
N GLY A 723 25.72 21.03 -16.59
CA GLY A 723 26.50 20.24 -15.62
C GLY A 723 25.72 19.15 -14.90
N ALA A 724 24.39 19.25 -14.85
CA ALA A 724 23.46 18.24 -14.33
C ALA A 724 23.00 17.24 -15.41
N GLY A 725 23.37 17.44 -16.68
CA GLY A 725 23.08 16.54 -17.80
C GLY A 725 21.88 16.94 -18.67
N PHE A 726 21.35 18.16 -18.53
CA PHE A 726 20.33 18.70 -19.43
C PHE A 726 20.95 19.07 -20.79
N GLU A 727 20.17 18.89 -21.86
CA GLU A 727 20.56 19.24 -23.23
C GLU A 727 19.74 20.43 -23.75
N GLU A 728 20.37 21.27 -24.58
CA GLU A 728 19.69 22.41 -25.20
C GLU A 728 18.60 21.92 -26.16
N PHE A 729 17.37 22.37 -25.95
CA PHE A 729 16.21 22.09 -26.79
C PHE A 729 15.97 23.20 -27.80
N SER A 730 15.91 24.43 -27.32
CA SER A 730 15.86 25.65 -28.12
C SER A 730 16.54 26.78 -27.37
N LYS A 731 16.84 27.83 -28.11
CA LYS A 731 17.33 29.10 -27.57
C LYS A 731 16.49 30.21 -28.18
N GLU A 732 16.14 31.18 -27.36
CA GLU A 732 15.29 32.30 -27.75
C GLU A 732 15.96 33.60 -27.32
N ASN A 733 15.91 34.65 -28.15
CA ASN A 733 16.42 35.96 -27.75
C ASN A 733 15.34 36.74 -27.00
N PHE A 734 15.74 37.47 -25.97
CA PHE A 734 14.80 38.33 -25.24
C PHE A 734 14.25 39.50 -26.08
N THR A 735 15.01 39.96 -27.08
CA THR A 735 14.59 41.01 -28.02
C THR A 735 13.42 40.58 -28.90
N ASP A 736 13.25 39.27 -29.10
CA ASP A 736 12.19 38.71 -29.93
C ASP A 736 10.86 38.60 -29.13
N LEU A 737 10.92 38.78 -27.81
CA LEU A 737 9.74 38.82 -26.94
C LEU A 737 9.18 40.25 -26.88
N VAL A 738 8.24 40.54 -27.78
CA VAL A 738 7.56 41.84 -27.90
C VAL A 738 6.06 41.75 -27.59
N ASP A 739 5.48 42.85 -27.15
CA ASP A 739 4.04 43.00 -26.98
C ASP A 739 3.29 43.12 -28.32
N LYS A 740 1.95 43.19 -28.25
CA LYS A 740 1.08 43.34 -29.42
C LYS A 740 1.35 44.58 -30.28
N ASN A 741 2.10 45.55 -29.77
CA ASN A 741 2.50 46.79 -30.46
C ASN A 741 3.97 46.76 -30.91
N GLY A 742 4.67 45.62 -30.76
CA GLY A 742 6.08 45.47 -31.13
C GLY A 742 7.06 46.04 -30.11
N LYS A 743 6.62 46.35 -28.88
CA LYS A 743 7.50 46.84 -27.82
C LYS A 743 8.10 45.67 -27.04
N GLU A 744 9.42 45.65 -26.88
CA GLU A 744 10.13 44.62 -26.11
C GLU A 744 9.60 44.51 -24.67
N TYR A 745 9.38 43.27 -24.22
CA TYR A 745 8.98 43.00 -22.84
C TYR A 745 10.12 43.20 -21.83
N PHE A 746 11.38 43.03 -22.25
CA PHE A 746 12.57 43.11 -21.39
C PHE A 746 13.61 44.10 -21.94
N PRO A 747 13.29 45.40 -21.99
CA PRO A 747 14.17 46.40 -22.56
C PRO A 747 15.47 46.52 -21.76
N GLY A 748 16.61 46.33 -22.41
CA GLY A 748 17.93 46.47 -21.78
C GLY A 748 18.34 45.31 -20.86
N ILE A 749 17.74 44.13 -21.02
CA ILE A 749 18.12 42.93 -20.24
C ILE A 749 19.59 42.54 -20.47
N ASN A 750 20.30 42.24 -19.38
CA ASN A 750 21.72 41.89 -19.40
C ASN A 750 22.02 40.49 -19.97
N SER A 751 20.98 39.65 -20.14
CA SER A 751 21.10 38.33 -20.77
C SER A 751 20.62 38.42 -22.20
N LYS A 752 21.40 37.94 -23.17
CA LYS A 752 21.03 37.99 -24.59
C LYS A 752 19.93 36.98 -24.94
N GLU A 753 20.07 35.76 -24.43
CA GLU A 753 19.23 34.61 -24.78
C GLU A 753 18.91 33.77 -23.54
N PHE A 754 17.76 33.10 -23.56
CA PHE A 754 17.44 32.03 -22.64
C PHE A 754 17.39 30.70 -23.37
N LYS A 755 17.70 29.61 -22.66
CA LYS A 755 17.71 28.26 -23.21
C LYS A 755 16.59 27.44 -22.62
N ILE A 756 15.76 26.87 -23.47
CA ILE A 756 14.90 25.77 -23.06
C ILE A 756 15.78 24.54 -23.08
N MET A 757 15.90 23.84 -21.95
CA MET A 757 16.73 22.64 -21.86
C MET A 757 15.89 21.47 -21.38
N VAL A 758 16.10 20.31 -21.98
CA VAL A 758 15.33 19.08 -21.78
C VAL A 758 16.22 17.90 -21.45
N TRP A 759 15.59 16.84 -20.94
CA TRP A 759 16.25 15.56 -20.68
C TRP A 759 15.41 14.39 -21.21
N LYS A 760 15.85 13.77 -22.34
CA LYS A 760 15.64 12.37 -22.85
C LYS A 760 15.43 12.26 -24.38
N LEU A 761 16.41 11.66 -25.08
CA LEU A 761 16.46 11.43 -26.54
C LEU A 761 17.26 10.14 -26.85
N VAL A 762 16.85 9.29 -27.82
CA VAL A 762 17.70 8.19 -28.33
C VAL A 762 18.29 8.61 -29.68
N GLU A 763 19.59 8.89 -29.68
CA GLU A 763 20.32 9.21 -30.90
C GLU A 763 20.92 7.93 -31.51
N LYS A 764 20.73 7.75 -32.81
CA LYS A 764 21.23 6.61 -33.59
C LYS A 764 21.94 7.11 -34.81
N THR A 765 23.02 6.44 -35.16
CA THR A 765 23.78 6.72 -36.36
C THR A 765 23.57 5.58 -37.35
N ASP A 766 23.26 5.89 -38.60
CA ASP A 766 23.21 4.87 -39.64
C ASP A 766 24.62 4.37 -40.02
N LYS A 767 24.65 3.41 -40.96
CA LYS A 767 25.87 2.78 -41.46
C LYS A 767 26.83 3.77 -42.14
N ASN A 768 26.33 4.95 -42.54
CA ASN A 768 27.07 6.00 -43.23
C ASN A 768 27.47 7.15 -42.29
N GLY A 769 27.24 7.02 -40.99
CA GLY A 769 27.60 8.04 -40.02
C GLY A 769 26.55 9.15 -39.84
N LYS A 770 25.35 9.05 -40.45
CA LYS A 770 24.30 10.06 -40.32
C LYS A 770 23.56 9.91 -38.99
N PRO A 771 23.60 10.91 -38.09
CA PRO A 771 22.85 10.86 -36.84
C PRO A 771 21.36 11.17 -37.07
N MET A 772 20.51 10.46 -36.34
CA MET A 772 19.05 10.63 -36.33
C MET A 772 18.49 10.35 -34.95
N LYS A 773 17.42 11.05 -34.60
CA LYS A 773 16.85 11.04 -33.26
C LYS A 773 15.50 10.32 -33.29
N PHE A 774 15.31 9.37 -32.38
CA PHE A 774 14.08 8.57 -32.31
C PHE A 774 13.49 8.57 -30.89
N THR A 775 12.16 8.47 -30.83
CA THR A 775 11.39 8.21 -29.61
C THR A 775 10.66 6.88 -29.75
N ILE A 776 10.85 5.95 -28.82
CA ILE A 776 10.14 4.66 -28.82
C ILE A 776 9.11 4.64 -27.70
N GLN A 777 7.84 4.42 -28.03
CA GLN A 777 6.71 4.45 -27.11
C GLN A 777 5.55 3.56 -27.60
N GLU A 778 4.53 3.36 -26.77
CA GLU A 778 3.25 2.79 -27.20
C GLU A 778 2.62 3.66 -28.29
N ILE A 779 1.93 3.03 -29.24
CA ILE A 779 1.27 3.74 -30.33
C ILE A 779 0.07 4.50 -29.74
N PRO A 780 -0.01 5.83 -29.89
CA PRO A 780 -1.20 6.58 -29.46
C PRO A 780 -2.44 6.19 -30.28
N GLU A 781 -3.62 6.24 -29.67
CA GLU A 781 -4.88 5.82 -30.31
C GLU A 781 -5.18 6.58 -31.60
N ASP A 782 -4.89 7.89 -31.64
CA ASP A 782 -5.03 8.73 -32.83
C ASP A 782 -4.03 8.40 -33.96
N ARG A 783 -3.17 7.39 -33.74
CA ARG A 783 -2.17 6.87 -34.67
C ARG A 783 -2.42 5.41 -35.07
N TYR A 784 -3.52 4.77 -34.64
CA TYR A 784 -3.78 3.37 -34.96
C TYR A 784 -3.95 3.11 -36.46
N GLU A 785 -4.68 3.96 -37.17
CA GLU A 785 -4.81 3.77 -38.63
C GLU A 785 -3.49 4.04 -39.38
N ASP A 786 -2.66 4.98 -38.91
CA ASP A 786 -1.31 5.18 -39.45
C ASP A 786 -0.45 3.91 -39.27
N ALA A 787 -0.59 3.24 -38.11
CA ALA A 787 0.11 2.01 -37.81
C ALA A 787 -0.39 0.84 -38.66
N VAL A 788 -1.72 0.68 -38.83
CA VAL A 788 -2.30 -0.31 -39.76
C VAL A 788 -1.81 -0.04 -41.18
N GLN A 789 -1.80 1.22 -41.62
CA GLN A 789 -1.31 1.60 -42.95
C GLN A 789 0.18 1.28 -43.10
N HIS A 790 1.02 1.57 -42.10
CA HIS A 790 2.44 1.19 -42.10
C HIS A 790 2.61 -0.33 -42.28
N MET A 791 1.83 -1.13 -41.57
CA MET A 791 1.88 -2.59 -41.68
C MET A 791 1.38 -3.07 -43.06
N CYS A 792 0.28 -2.52 -43.59
CA CYS A 792 -0.20 -2.85 -44.94
C CYS A 792 0.80 -2.48 -46.02
N THR A 793 1.46 -1.33 -45.90
CA THR A 793 2.41 -0.84 -46.91
C THR A 793 3.70 -1.63 -46.91
N TYR A 794 4.32 -1.82 -45.73
CA TYR A 794 5.67 -2.34 -45.59
C TYR A 794 5.71 -3.79 -45.10
N PHE A 795 4.97 -4.13 -44.04
CA PHE A 795 5.02 -5.48 -43.48
C PHE A 795 4.51 -6.54 -44.46
N LEU A 796 3.36 -6.32 -45.11
CA LEU A 796 2.83 -7.29 -46.08
C LEU A 796 3.72 -7.45 -47.32
N ALA A 797 4.51 -6.42 -47.67
CA ALA A 797 5.43 -6.47 -48.80
C ALA A 797 6.68 -7.30 -48.48
N ASP A 798 7.19 -7.20 -47.24
CA ASP A 798 8.51 -7.68 -46.86
C ASP A 798 8.52 -8.95 -45.99
N GLU A 799 7.42 -9.26 -45.29
CA GLU A 799 7.36 -10.43 -44.43
C GLU A 799 7.27 -11.71 -45.29
N PRO A 800 8.16 -12.72 -45.07
CA PRO A 800 8.29 -13.87 -45.96
C PRO A 800 7.00 -14.63 -46.26
N THR A 801 6.13 -14.84 -45.27
CA THR A 801 4.87 -15.57 -45.47
C THR A 801 3.86 -14.73 -46.23
N CYS A 802 3.72 -13.45 -45.90
CA CYS A 802 2.87 -12.50 -46.61
C CYS A 802 3.31 -12.32 -48.06
N HIS A 803 4.61 -12.16 -48.30
CA HIS A 803 5.19 -12.03 -49.63
C HIS A 803 4.95 -13.29 -50.48
N CYS A 804 5.25 -14.47 -49.93
CA CYS A 804 5.02 -15.77 -50.57
C CYS A 804 3.54 -15.98 -50.97
N LEU A 805 2.61 -15.56 -50.12
CA LEU A 805 1.17 -15.72 -50.34
C LEU A 805 0.54 -14.65 -51.24
N ASN A 806 1.35 -13.69 -51.71
CA ASN A 806 0.92 -12.46 -52.37
C ASN A 806 -0.15 -11.70 -51.56
N ALA A 807 0.04 -11.64 -50.24
CA ALA A 807 -0.95 -11.14 -49.29
C ALA A 807 -1.28 -9.65 -49.48
N LYS A 808 -0.31 -8.84 -49.91
CA LYS A 808 -0.48 -7.39 -50.14
C LYS A 808 -1.53 -7.10 -51.20
N ASP A 809 -1.62 -7.93 -52.23
CA ASP A 809 -2.54 -7.78 -53.36
C ASP A 809 -3.77 -8.70 -53.25
N ASP A 810 -3.98 -9.35 -52.09
CA ASP A 810 -5.15 -10.15 -51.77
C ASP A 810 -6.09 -9.33 -50.86
N PRO A 811 -7.17 -8.71 -51.38
CA PRO A 811 -8.01 -7.80 -50.60
C PRO A 811 -8.68 -8.48 -49.40
N VAL A 812 -8.95 -9.79 -49.49
CA VAL A 812 -9.58 -10.54 -48.40
C VAL A 812 -8.55 -10.78 -47.29
N PHE A 813 -7.31 -11.12 -47.66
CA PHE A 813 -6.20 -11.22 -46.71
C PHE A 813 -5.92 -9.87 -46.03
N VAL A 814 -5.78 -8.79 -46.81
CA VAL A 814 -5.53 -7.42 -46.29
C VAL A 814 -6.62 -7.01 -45.32
N ARG A 815 -7.89 -7.26 -45.63
CA ARG A 815 -9.00 -6.95 -44.74
C ARG A 815 -8.89 -7.69 -43.41
N ASP A 816 -8.67 -9.01 -43.46
CA ASP A 816 -8.61 -9.84 -42.27
C ASP A 816 -7.41 -9.45 -41.38
N ILE A 817 -6.21 -9.32 -41.96
CA ILE A 817 -5.01 -8.96 -41.19
C ILE A 817 -5.06 -7.53 -40.64
N SER A 818 -5.64 -6.58 -41.38
CA SER A 818 -5.84 -5.21 -40.89
C SER A 818 -6.80 -5.18 -39.71
N THR A 819 -7.85 -6.02 -39.74
CA THR A 819 -8.80 -6.13 -38.63
C THR A 819 -8.12 -6.70 -37.39
N ILE A 820 -7.28 -7.71 -37.56
CA ILE A 820 -6.47 -8.27 -36.47
C ILE A 820 -5.52 -7.21 -35.89
N TRP A 821 -4.81 -6.44 -36.72
CA TRP A 821 -3.98 -5.35 -36.21
C TRP A 821 -4.78 -4.29 -35.46
N ARG A 822 -6.00 -3.95 -35.90
CA ARG A 822 -6.88 -3.06 -35.13
C ARG A 822 -7.26 -3.64 -33.77
N LEU A 823 -7.54 -4.94 -33.68
CA LEU A 823 -7.82 -5.61 -32.41
C LEU A 823 -6.61 -5.57 -31.46
N LEU A 824 -5.41 -5.83 -31.96
CA LEU A 824 -4.17 -5.75 -31.18
C LEU A 824 -3.79 -4.31 -30.79
N LEU A 825 -4.04 -3.35 -31.68
CA LEU A 825 -3.86 -1.93 -31.39
C LEU A 825 -4.87 -1.49 -30.32
N ALA A 826 -6.11 -1.98 -30.35
CA ALA A 826 -7.13 -1.68 -29.35
C ALA A 826 -6.76 -2.17 -27.94
N GLU A 827 -5.93 -3.21 -27.79
CA GLU A 827 -5.33 -3.57 -26.50
C GLU A 827 -4.40 -2.48 -25.94
N GLY A 828 -3.96 -1.56 -26.79
CA GLY A 828 -3.14 -0.40 -26.43
C GLY A 828 -1.67 -0.71 -26.16
N ILE A 829 -1.28 -1.98 -26.17
CA ILE A 829 0.07 -2.41 -25.78
C ILE A 829 1.09 -2.38 -26.91
N SER A 830 0.66 -2.15 -28.15
CA SER A 830 1.52 -2.11 -29.34
C SER A 830 2.46 -0.89 -29.33
N ILE A 831 3.67 -1.03 -29.89
CA ILE A 831 4.74 -0.02 -29.79
C ILE A 831 5.30 0.43 -31.14
N ALA A 832 5.76 1.68 -31.21
CA ALA A 832 6.41 2.27 -32.37
C ALA A 832 7.61 3.17 -32.02
N ALA A 833 8.55 3.25 -32.95
CA ALA A 833 9.60 4.25 -33.01
C ALA A 833 9.15 5.41 -33.89
N PHE A 834 9.21 6.63 -33.37
CA PHE A 834 8.84 7.87 -34.03
C PHE A 834 10.05 8.75 -34.31
N THR A 835 10.00 9.50 -35.40
CA THR A 835 10.98 10.54 -35.77
C THR A 835 10.28 11.80 -36.26
N ASP A 836 10.98 12.94 -36.21
CA ASP A 836 10.48 14.23 -36.67
C ASP A 836 10.04 14.15 -38.15
N ASN A 837 8.92 14.80 -38.47
CA ASN A 837 8.49 14.98 -39.85
C ASN A 837 9.13 16.28 -40.41
N PRO A 838 10.03 16.20 -41.40
CA PRO A 838 10.75 17.36 -41.92
C PRO A 838 9.83 18.40 -42.60
N ASN A 839 8.63 17.99 -43.00
CA ASN A 839 7.66 18.86 -43.68
C ASN A 839 6.62 19.47 -42.72
N GLY A 840 6.78 19.28 -41.41
CA GLY A 840 5.77 19.60 -40.41
C GLY A 840 4.64 18.56 -40.33
N GLY A 841 3.94 18.50 -39.19
CA GLY A 841 2.85 17.54 -38.94
C GLY A 841 3.21 16.45 -37.92
N LYS A 842 2.38 15.40 -37.83
CA LYS A 842 2.56 14.31 -36.87
C LYS A 842 3.90 13.57 -37.10
N PRO A 843 4.62 13.13 -36.04
CA PRO A 843 5.85 12.35 -36.17
C PRO A 843 5.66 11.07 -37.00
N ILE A 844 6.67 10.73 -37.80
CA ILE A 844 6.64 9.57 -38.72
C ILE A 844 6.87 8.28 -37.92
N ILE A 845 6.09 7.23 -38.18
CA ILE A 845 6.33 5.88 -37.64
C ILE A 845 7.50 5.26 -38.43
N ALA A 846 8.70 5.32 -37.87
CA ALA A 846 9.91 4.74 -38.45
C ALA A 846 9.94 3.20 -38.32
N GLY A 847 9.21 2.64 -37.35
CA GLY A 847 8.99 1.20 -37.23
C GLY A 847 8.07 0.87 -36.06
N MET A 848 7.46 -0.31 -36.06
CA MET A 848 6.48 -0.73 -35.05
C MET A 848 6.41 -2.24 -34.84
N ASN A 849 5.78 -2.64 -33.74
CA ASN A 849 5.48 -4.02 -33.42
C ASN A 849 4.07 -4.12 -32.81
N ALA A 850 3.18 -4.88 -33.47
CA ALA A 850 1.81 -5.09 -33.00
C ALA A 850 1.78 -6.24 -31.99
N LEU A 851 1.27 -5.96 -30.80
CA LEU A 851 1.39 -6.79 -29.60
C LEU A 851 0.02 -7.26 -29.12
N GLY A 852 -0.05 -8.49 -28.59
CA GLY A 852 -1.23 -9.07 -27.94
C GLY A 852 -0.86 -9.88 -26.70
N ILE A 853 -1.82 -10.07 -25.79
CA ILE A 853 -1.66 -10.94 -24.62
C ILE A 853 -2.57 -12.17 -24.74
N ASP A 854 -1.98 -13.35 -24.61
CA ASP A 854 -2.71 -14.62 -24.54
C ASP A 854 -2.71 -15.11 -23.07
N SER A 855 -3.85 -15.65 -22.61
CA SER A 855 -4.06 -16.19 -21.25
C SER A 855 -4.59 -17.63 -21.29
N LYS A 856 -4.27 -18.46 -20.29
CA LYS A 856 -4.79 -19.84 -20.17
C LYS A 856 -6.29 -19.90 -19.88
N SER A 857 -6.78 -18.99 -19.02
CA SER A 857 -8.16 -19.00 -18.53
C SER A 857 -9.09 -18.08 -19.31
N GLU A 858 -8.54 -17.19 -20.12
CA GLU A 858 -9.27 -16.17 -20.88
C GLU A 858 -8.87 -16.24 -22.34
N LYS A 859 -9.85 -16.08 -23.21
CA LYS A 859 -9.68 -16.01 -24.66
C LYS A 859 -8.98 -14.71 -25.05
N ASP A 860 -7.92 -14.77 -25.85
CA ASP A 860 -7.22 -13.57 -26.33
C ASP A 860 -8.09 -12.73 -27.31
N SER A 861 -7.65 -11.50 -27.62
CA SER A 861 -8.44 -10.53 -28.40
C SER A 861 -8.77 -10.97 -29.83
N ILE A 862 -8.12 -12.03 -30.33
CA ILE A 862 -8.31 -12.55 -31.69
C ILE A 862 -8.99 -13.93 -31.72
N SER A 863 -9.13 -14.61 -30.59
CA SER A 863 -9.71 -15.95 -30.49
C SER A 863 -11.17 -16.08 -30.91
N GLY A 864 -11.90 -14.95 -31.00
CA GLY A 864 -13.27 -14.87 -31.54
C GLY A 864 -13.33 -14.42 -33.00
N PHE A 865 -12.20 -14.17 -33.66
CA PHE A 865 -12.17 -13.64 -35.01
C PHE A 865 -12.44 -14.72 -36.07
N GLU A 866 -13.44 -14.48 -36.91
CA GLU A 866 -13.75 -15.35 -38.05
C GLU A 866 -12.98 -14.92 -39.31
N PHE A 867 -11.90 -15.64 -39.61
CA PHE A 867 -11.16 -15.47 -40.86
C PHE A 867 -12.02 -15.78 -42.08
N LYS A 868 -11.98 -14.90 -43.08
CA LYS A 868 -12.58 -15.10 -44.40
C LYS A 868 -11.53 -15.48 -45.45
N SER A 869 -10.27 -15.07 -45.26
CA SER A 869 -9.13 -15.53 -46.06
C SER A 869 -8.61 -16.85 -45.52
N GLU A 870 -8.72 -17.91 -46.33
CA GLU A 870 -8.17 -19.23 -46.01
C GLU A 870 -6.65 -19.18 -45.81
N LYS A 871 -5.95 -18.41 -46.65
CA LYS A 871 -4.50 -18.18 -46.54
C LYS A 871 -4.13 -17.53 -45.20
N CYS A 872 -4.87 -16.51 -44.78
CA CYS A 872 -4.64 -15.82 -43.50
C CYS A 872 -4.91 -16.76 -42.33
N LYS A 873 -6.04 -17.49 -42.35
CA LYS A 873 -6.39 -18.50 -41.36
C LYS A 873 -5.30 -19.55 -41.19
N ASN A 874 -4.88 -20.17 -42.30
CA ASN A 874 -3.85 -21.22 -42.28
C ASN A 874 -2.52 -20.69 -41.71
N THR A 875 -2.15 -19.46 -42.04
CA THR A 875 -0.93 -18.82 -41.50
C THR A 875 -1.01 -18.68 -39.98
N PHE A 876 -2.14 -18.23 -39.44
CA PHE A 876 -2.36 -18.12 -37.99
C PHE A 876 -2.40 -19.47 -37.29
N ASP A 877 -3.12 -20.44 -37.85
CA ASP A 877 -3.24 -21.78 -37.28
C ASP A 877 -1.85 -22.45 -37.17
N ILE A 878 -0.97 -22.23 -38.15
CA ILE A 878 0.38 -22.79 -38.17
C ILE A 878 1.34 -22.04 -37.23
N ILE A 879 1.30 -20.70 -37.23
CA ILE A 879 2.33 -19.87 -36.61
C ILE A 879 1.97 -19.45 -35.18
N ALA A 880 0.71 -19.10 -34.91
CA ALA A 880 0.26 -18.63 -33.60
C ALA A 880 0.04 -19.78 -32.60
N SER A 881 -0.35 -20.97 -33.07
CA SER A 881 -0.47 -22.15 -32.19
C SER A 881 0.88 -22.58 -31.62
N ALA A 882 1.96 -22.38 -32.37
CA ALA A 882 3.31 -22.79 -32.01
C ALA A 882 3.90 -22.02 -30.81
N THR A 883 3.36 -20.85 -30.45
CA THR A 883 3.83 -20.06 -29.31
C THR A 883 3.22 -20.48 -27.97
N LYS A 884 2.12 -21.25 -27.97
CA LYS A 884 1.38 -21.65 -26.75
C LYS A 884 2.17 -22.57 -25.81
N VAL A 885 3.19 -23.24 -26.30
CA VAL A 885 4.12 -24.08 -25.51
C VAL A 885 4.81 -23.33 -24.36
N VAL A 886 4.90 -22.00 -24.45
CA VAL A 886 5.45 -21.12 -23.41
C VAL A 886 4.77 -21.29 -22.05
N TYR A 887 3.49 -21.69 -22.05
CA TYR A 887 2.68 -21.97 -20.87
C TYR A 887 3.21 -23.11 -20.01
N GLU A 888 3.60 -24.21 -20.65
CA GLU A 888 4.14 -25.38 -19.98
C GLU A 888 5.60 -25.11 -19.59
N ARG A 889 6.36 -24.50 -20.50
CA ARG A 889 7.79 -24.26 -20.33
C ARG A 889 8.14 -23.33 -19.17
N TYR A 890 7.40 -22.24 -18.99
CA TYR A 890 7.68 -21.29 -17.91
C TYR A 890 6.73 -21.41 -16.71
N GLY A 891 5.75 -22.32 -16.76
CA GLY A 891 4.72 -22.44 -15.73
C GLY A 891 3.90 -21.16 -15.58
N VAL A 892 3.70 -20.43 -16.67
CA VAL A 892 2.98 -19.15 -16.69
C VAL A 892 1.53 -19.36 -17.11
N ASP A 893 0.67 -18.41 -16.76
CA ASP A 893 -0.75 -18.36 -17.08
C ASP A 893 -1.08 -17.37 -18.19
N LYS A 894 -0.15 -16.46 -18.53
CA LYS A 894 -0.25 -15.52 -19.66
C LYS A 894 1.11 -15.21 -20.28
N TYR A 895 1.13 -14.86 -21.58
CA TYR A 895 2.34 -14.41 -22.27
C TYR A 895 2.05 -13.35 -23.35
N LEU A 896 3.07 -12.56 -23.68
CA LEU A 896 3.02 -11.49 -24.67
C LEU A 896 3.47 -12.01 -26.02
N TYR A 897 2.68 -11.81 -27.08
CA TYR A 897 3.01 -12.23 -28.44
C TYR A 897 3.00 -11.08 -29.44
N ALA A 898 3.43 -11.36 -30.68
CA ALA A 898 3.41 -10.42 -31.80
C ALA A 898 2.55 -10.92 -32.93
N ILE A 899 1.95 -10.00 -33.66
CA ILE A 899 1.58 -10.21 -35.05
C ILE A 899 2.20 -9.08 -35.88
N GLY A 900 3.49 -9.23 -36.14
CA GLY A 900 4.24 -8.39 -37.05
C GLY A 900 5.15 -7.36 -36.40
N LEU A 901 6.34 -7.25 -36.97
CA LEU A 901 7.41 -6.30 -36.63
C LEU A 901 7.86 -5.68 -37.96
N SER A 902 7.70 -4.36 -38.09
CA SER A 902 7.97 -3.63 -39.33
C SER A 902 8.87 -2.44 -39.08
N VAL A 903 9.74 -2.15 -40.04
CA VAL A 903 10.57 -0.94 -40.08
C VAL A 903 10.46 -0.38 -41.50
N ASP A 904 10.09 0.89 -41.58
CA ASP A 904 9.96 1.60 -42.84
C ASP A 904 11.33 1.57 -43.56
N PRO A 905 11.37 1.28 -44.88
CA PRO A 905 12.59 1.21 -45.68
C PRO A 905 13.60 2.34 -45.45
N ASP A 906 13.14 3.58 -45.27
CA ASP A 906 14.01 4.76 -45.14
C ASP A 906 14.78 4.78 -43.81
N TYR A 907 14.32 4.04 -42.82
CA TYR A 907 14.91 3.97 -41.46
C TYR A 907 15.57 2.63 -41.18
N ARG A 908 15.75 1.78 -42.20
CA ARG A 908 16.51 0.53 -42.07
C ARG A 908 17.99 0.84 -41.86
N GLY A 909 18.62 0.09 -40.96
CA GLY A 909 20.04 0.27 -40.62
C GLY A 909 20.31 1.06 -39.34
N TYR A 910 19.31 1.75 -38.79
CA TYR A 910 19.42 2.41 -37.46
C TYR A 910 19.26 1.45 -36.27
N GLY A 911 18.94 0.18 -36.53
CA GLY A 911 18.77 -0.86 -35.49
C GLY A 911 17.40 -0.87 -34.81
N LEU A 912 16.40 -0.15 -35.35
CA LEU A 912 15.10 0.06 -34.72
C LEU A 912 14.34 -1.24 -34.40
N GLY A 913 14.36 -2.26 -35.27
CA GLY A 913 13.69 -3.54 -35.00
C GLY A 913 14.18 -4.23 -33.72
N LYS A 914 15.49 -4.16 -33.44
CA LYS A 914 16.09 -4.67 -32.19
C LYS A 914 15.66 -3.82 -31.00
N ASP A 915 15.68 -2.50 -31.14
CA ASP A 915 15.34 -1.59 -30.05
C ASP A 915 13.85 -1.69 -29.67
N ILE A 916 12.95 -1.82 -30.66
CA ILE A 916 11.53 -2.06 -30.46
C ILE A 916 11.30 -3.39 -29.73
N LEU A 917 11.95 -4.48 -30.16
CA LEU A 917 11.81 -5.79 -29.48
C LEU A 917 12.32 -5.77 -28.04
N LYS A 918 13.38 -5.01 -27.73
CA LYS A 918 13.87 -4.85 -26.35
C LYS A 918 12.84 -4.19 -25.43
N ILE A 919 11.90 -3.41 -25.96
CA ILE A 919 10.84 -2.80 -25.14
C ILE A 919 9.86 -3.84 -24.61
N ARG A 920 9.74 -5.02 -25.23
CA ARG A 920 8.85 -6.09 -24.75
C ARG A 920 9.21 -6.63 -23.38
N ASP A 921 10.49 -6.59 -23.01
CA ASP A 921 10.95 -6.95 -21.66
C ASP A 921 10.39 -6.02 -20.58
N LEU A 922 9.96 -4.82 -21.01
CA LEU A 922 9.33 -3.82 -20.16
C LEU A 922 7.81 -3.99 -20.21
N ILE A 923 7.22 -4.13 -21.41
CA ILE A 923 5.77 -4.28 -21.61
C ILE A 923 5.23 -5.51 -20.90
N GLY A 924 5.90 -6.66 -21.02
CA GLY A 924 5.43 -7.88 -20.39
C GLY A 924 5.18 -7.71 -18.89
N PRO A 925 6.20 -7.43 -18.06
CA PRO A 925 6.02 -7.23 -16.61
C PRO A 925 5.05 -6.11 -16.26
N MET A 926 5.01 -5.04 -17.06
CA MET A 926 4.09 -3.91 -16.88
C MET A 926 2.61 -4.33 -16.92
N TYR A 927 2.25 -5.27 -17.79
CA TYR A 927 0.90 -5.85 -17.87
C TYR A 927 0.75 -7.14 -17.03
N GLY A 928 1.70 -7.35 -16.11
CA GLY A 928 1.79 -8.56 -15.29
C GLY A 928 2.05 -9.82 -16.09
N VAL A 929 2.54 -9.72 -17.33
CA VAL A 929 2.78 -10.80 -18.27
C VAL A 929 4.22 -11.33 -18.14
N PRO A 930 4.41 -12.51 -17.52
CA PRO A 930 5.72 -13.00 -17.09
C PRO A 930 6.63 -13.55 -18.20
N ALA A 931 6.14 -13.63 -19.45
CA ALA A 931 6.92 -14.12 -20.59
C ALA A 931 6.49 -13.45 -21.90
N THR A 932 7.37 -13.37 -22.89
CA THR A 932 7.02 -13.10 -24.28
C THR A 932 7.47 -14.24 -25.16
N SER A 933 6.63 -14.63 -26.13
CA SER A 933 6.92 -15.67 -27.11
C SER A 933 6.36 -15.25 -28.47
N THR A 934 7.16 -15.39 -29.52
CA THR A 934 6.77 -14.97 -30.87
C THR A 934 7.48 -15.82 -31.91
N ALA A 935 6.77 -16.12 -32.99
CA ALA A 935 7.37 -16.72 -34.17
C ALA A 935 8.03 -15.65 -35.05
N PHE A 936 9.34 -15.78 -35.27
CA PHE A 936 10.13 -14.91 -36.15
C PHE A 936 10.40 -15.64 -37.46
N THR A 937 9.74 -15.19 -38.52
CA THR A 937 9.69 -15.84 -39.84
C THR A 937 10.81 -15.41 -40.79
N SER A 938 11.38 -14.20 -40.61
CA SER A 938 12.48 -13.69 -41.42
C SER A 938 13.81 -13.76 -40.70
N ILE A 939 14.90 -13.99 -41.44
CA ILE A 939 16.26 -14.03 -40.88
C ILE A 939 16.60 -12.69 -40.19
N ILE A 940 16.10 -11.57 -40.70
CA ILE A 940 16.35 -10.23 -40.14
C ILE A 940 15.64 -10.07 -38.80
N SER A 941 14.37 -10.52 -38.70
CA SER A 941 13.62 -10.43 -37.44
C SER A 941 14.15 -11.41 -36.40
N GLN A 942 14.60 -12.61 -36.80
CA GLN A 942 15.31 -13.57 -35.95
C GLN A 942 16.63 -12.98 -35.40
N LYS A 943 17.44 -12.34 -36.24
CA LYS A 943 18.67 -11.64 -35.79
C LYS A 943 18.37 -10.48 -34.85
N SER A 944 17.29 -9.74 -35.12
CA SER A 944 16.85 -8.64 -34.26
C SER A 944 16.38 -9.15 -32.90
N ALA A 945 15.63 -10.25 -32.88
CA ALA A 945 15.16 -10.92 -31.66
C ALA A 945 16.32 -11.49 -30.84
N ALA A 946 17.24 -12.23 -31.47
CA ALA A 946 18.46 -12.71 -30.82
C ALA A 946 19.28 -11.55 -30.23
N GLY A 947 19.43 -10.45 -30.98
CA GLY A 947 20.11 -9.24 -30.49
C GLY A 947 19.34 -8.49 -29.39
N ALA A 948 18.02 -8.64 -29.34
CA ALA A 948 17.19 -8.17 -28.22
C ALA A 948 17.31 -9.11 -27.01
N GLY A 949 17.79 -10.33 -27.22
CA GLY A 949 18.10 -11.36 -26.23
C GLY A 949 17.13 -12.54 -26.23
N PHE A 950 16.19 -12.58 -27.18
CA PHE A 950 15.24 -13.70 -27.31
C PHE A 950 16.01 -15.00 -27.49
N GLU A 951 15.61 -16.02 -26.74
CA GLU A 951 16.22 -17.34 -26.79
C GLU A 951 15.41 -18.20 -27.76
N GLU A 952 16.10 -18.94 -28.63
CA GLU A 952 15.46 -19.89 -29.55
C GLU A 952 14.89 -21.06 -28.76
N PHE A 953 13.57 -21.25 -28.84
CA PHE A 953 12.90 -22.41 -28.25
C PHE A 953 12.84 -23.57 -29.24
N SER A 954 12.36 -23.29 -30.45
CA SER A 954 12.24 -24.25 -31.52
C SER A 954 12.33 -23.57 -32.86
N LYS A 955 12.61 -24.37 -33.89
CA LYS A 955 12.62 -23.93 -35.29
C LYS A 955 11.91 -24.97 -36.15
N LYS A 956 11.27 -24.51 -37.22
CA LYS A 956 10.56 -25.37 -38.18
C LYS A 956 10.90 -24.90 -39.59
N ASN A 957 11.18 -25.84 -40.51
CA ASN A 957 11.35 -25.49 -41.92
C ASN A 957 9.98 -25.27 -42.55
N PHE A 958 9.89 -24.30 -43.45
CA PHE A 958 8.64 -24.05 -44.17
C PHE A 958 8.26 -25.19 -45.12
N THR A 959 9.23 -25.93 -45.66
CA THR A 959 9.02 -27.11 -46.51
C THR A 959 8.31 -28.26 -45.79
N ASP A 960 8.42 -28.30 -44.46
CA ASP A 960 7.80 -29.36 -43.64
C ASP A 960 6.32 -29.02 -43.32
N LEU A 961 5.86 -27.81 -43.68
CA LEU A 961 4.51 -27.34 -43.47
C LEU A 961 3.67 -27.62 -44.72
N VAL A 962 3.08 -28.82 -44.76
CA VAL A 962 2.22 -29.27 -45.85
C VAL A 962 0.78 -29.46 -45.37
N ASP A 963 -0.17 -29.28 -46.27
CA ASP A 963 -1.58 -29.59 -46.04
C ASP A 963 -1.83 -31.11 -46.01
N LYS A 964 -3.09 -31.51 -45.77
CA LYS A 964 -3.53 -32.92 -45.74
C LYS A 964 -3.24 -33.71 -47.02
N ASN A 965 -2.95 -33.04 -48.14
CA ASN A 965 -2.63 -33.64 -49.43
C ASN A 965 -1.12 -33.59 -49.75
N GLY A 966 -0.28 -33.15 -48.80
CA GLY A 966 1.16 -33.02 -49.01
C GLY A 966 1.58 -31.76 -49.77
N LYS A 967 0.68 -30.79 -49.98
CA LYS A 967 1.00 -29.53 -50.66
C LYS A 967 1.53 -28.51 -49.65
N GLU A 968 2.68 -27.89 -49.93
CA GLU A 968 3.27 -26.87 -49.08
C GLU A 968 2.34 -25.66 -48.88
N TYR A 969 2.23 -25.19 -47.63
CA TYR A 969 1.48 -23.98 -47.28
C TYR A 969 2.17 -22.69 -47.76
N PHE A 970 3.51 -22.70 -47.88
CA PHE A 970 4.32 -21.54 -48.26
C PHE A 970 5.27 -21.86 -49.43
N PRO A 971 4.73 -22.13 -50.63
CA PRO A 971 5.52 -22.55 -51.78
C PRO A 971 6.48 -21.44 -52.23
N GLY A 972 7.77 -21.77 -52.36
CA GLY A 972 8.78 -20.84 -52.87
C GLY A 972 9.14 -19.69 -51.92
N ILE A 973 8.84 -19.81 -50.62
CA ILE A 973 9.18 -18.81 -49.61
C ILE A 973 10.70 -18.54 -49.56
N ASN A 974 11.06 -17.26 -49.45
CA ASN A 974 12.46 -16.80 -49.44
C ASN A 974 13.17 -16.98 -48.07
N SER A 975 12.51 -17.63 -47.12
CA SER A 975 13.03 -17.94 -45.78
C SER A 975 13.00 -19.46 -45.60
N LYS A 976 14.11 -20.02 -45.13
CA LYS A 976 14.22 -21.48 -44.94
C LYS A 976 13.39 -21.99 -43.76
N GLU A 977 13.49 -21.29 -42.64
CA GLU A 977 12.92 -21.70 -41.36
C GLU A 977 12.38 -20.49 -40.60
N PHE A 978 11.34 -20.71 -39.80
CA PHE A 978 10.93 -19.76 -38.76
C PHE A 978 11.31 -20.29 -37.38
N LYS A 979 11.54 -19.36 -36.46
CA LYS A 979 11.96 -19.67 -35.09
C LYS A 979 10.91 -19.19 -34.10
N ILE A 980 10.50 -20.06 -33.19
CA ILE A 980 9.79 -19.65 -31.98
C ILE A 980 10.86 -19.18 -31.02
N MET A 981 10.87 -17.88 -30.75
CA MET A 981 11.82 -17.30 -29.82
C MET A 981 11.08 -16.63 -28.68
N GLU A 982 11.62 -16.79 -27.49
CA GLU A 982 10.93 -16.46 -26.25
C GLU A 982 11.88 -15.85 -25.22
N VAL A 983 11.29 -15.15 -24.27
CA VAL A 983 11.96 -14.55 -23.13
C VAL A 983 11.04 -14.70 -21.94
N ARG A 984 11.51 -15.31 -20.85
CA ARG A 984 10.86 -15.14 -19.55
C ARG A 984 11.17 -13.73 -19.06
N ASN A 985 10.14 -12.91 -18.90
CA ASN A 985 10.25 -11.52 -18.46
C ASN A 985 10.58 -11.48 -16.95
N ASN A 986 11.78 -11.90 -16.60
CA ASN A 986 12.37 -11.66 -15.29
C ASN A 986 12.96 -10.24 -15.30
N CYS A 987 12.26 -9.28 -14.67
CA CYS A 987 12.69 -7.88 -14.50
C CYS A 987 14.17 -7.74 -14.06
N LYS A 988 14.73 -8.77 -13.45
CA LYS A 988 16.11 -8.78 -12.95
C LYS A 988 17.14 -9.06 -14.03
N LYS A 989 16.87 -9.79 -15.12
CA LYS A 989 17.92 -10.30 -16.05
C LYS A 989 18.48 -9.29 -17.09
N ARG A 990 17.73 -8.27 -17.53
CA ARG A 990 18.18 -7.38 -18.62
C ARG A 990 18.47 -5.91 -18.27
N ILE A 991 18.16 -5.46 -17.05
CA ILE A 991 18.56 -4.11 -16.56
C ILE A 991 20.10 -3.99 -16.47
N LYS A 992 20.82 -5.12 -16.41
CA LYS A 992 22.29 -5.20 -16.38
C LYS A 992 22.99 -4.70 -17.65
N GLU A 993 22.42 -4.91 -18.85
CA GLU A 993 23.23 -4.93 -20.08
C GLU A 993 23.11 -3.69 -20.99
N ASN A 994 22.30 -2.68 -20.65
CA ASN A 994 22.09 -1.57 -21.59
C ASN A 994 21.82 -0.22 -20.89
N ARG A 995 22.88 0.60 -20.73
CA ARG A 995 22.85 1.94 -20.11
C ARG A 995 21.83 2.91 -20.75
N ASN A 996 21.44 2.68 -22.00
CA ASN A 996 20.41 3.48 -22.69
C ASN A 996 18.95 3.05 -22.39
N LEU A 997 18.70 1.81 -21.92
CA LEU A 997 17.35 1.35 -21.57
C LEU A 997 16.86 1.85 -20.20
N SER A 998 17.78 2.13 -19.26
CA SER A 998 17.46 2.74 -17.96
C SER A 998 16.81 4.13 -18.11
N LYS A 999 17.17 4.87 -19.15
CA LYS A 999 16.53 6.13 -19.55
C LYS A 999 15.12 5.87 -20.06
N ILE A 1000 14.87 4.83 -20.86
CA ILE A 1000 13.55 4.48 -21.45
C ILE A 1000 12.54 4.05 -20.38
N LEU A 1001 13.00 3.28 -19.38
CA LEU A 1001 12.22 2.74 -18.25
C LEU A 1001 11.36 3.76 -17.49
N LYS A 1002 11.81 5.02 -17.39
CA LYS A 1002 11.15 6.06 -16.59
C LYS A 1002 9.87 6.65 -17.24
N ASN A 1003 9.66 6.46 -18.55
CA ASN A 1003 8.49 7.06 -19.24
C ASN A 1003 7.35 6.07 -19.43
N LEU A 1004 7.65 4.79 -19.60
CA LEU A 1004 6.64 3.75 -19.79
C LEU A 1004 5.92 3.37 -18.48
N LEU A 1005 6.58 3.55 -17.33
CA LEU A 1005 5.95 3.41 -16.00
C LEU A 1005 4.76 4.37 -15.79
N TYR A 1006 4.64 5.44 -16.58
CA TYR A 1006 3.59 6.43 -16.41
C TYR A 1006 2.36 6.27 -17.31
N GLY A 1007 2.51 5.64 -18.48
CA GLY A 1007 1.35 5.29 -19.34
C GLY A 1007 0.36 4.36 -18.61
N LEU A 1008 0.88 3.48 -17.76
CA LEU A 1008 0.10 2.50 -16.98
C LEU A 1008 -0.59 3.08 -15.75
N HIS A 1009 -0.17 4.25 -15.24
CA HIS A 1009 -0.98 4.95 -14.25
C HIS A 1009 -2.19 5.65 -14.88
N LYS A 1010 -2.16 5.90 -16.21
CA LYS A 1010 -3.22 6.61 -16.94
C LYS A 1010 -4.28 5.67 -17.55
N ARG A 1011 -3.95 4.44 -17.94
CA ARG A 1011 -4.96 3.49 -18.51
C ARG A 1011 -5.85 2.78 -17.49
N CYS A 1012 -5.45 2.68 -16.22
CA CYS A 1012 -6.40 2.43 -15.12
C CYS A 1012 -7.16 3.71 -14.68
N GLN A 1013 -6.89 4.86 -15.31
CA GLN A 1013 -7.49 6.17 -14.99
C GLN A 1013 -8.30 6.80 -16.13
N ASN A 1014 -8.39 6.22 -17.33
CA ASN A 1014 -9.24 6.77 -18.40
C ASN A 1014 -10.75 6.50 -18.24
N ASN A 1015 -11.20 6.11 -17.04
CA ASN A 1015 -12.56 6.34 -16.55
C ASN A 1015 -12.65 7.47 -15.51
N LYS A 1016 -11.65 8.37 -15.42
CA LYS A 1016 -11.64 9.50 -14.48
C LYS A 1016 -11.53 10.85 -15.20
N VAL A 1017 -12.65 11.36 -15.71
CA VAL A 1017 -12.94 12.80 -15.54
C VAL A 1017 -13.80 12.91 -14.29
N ILE A 1018 -13.23 12.51 -13.15
CA ILE A 1018 -13.93 12.64 -11.90
C ILE A 1018 -12.89 12.70 -10.78
N GLU A 1019 -12.78 13.85 -10.09
CA GLU A 1019 -11.91 14.04 -8.94
C GLU A 1019 -12.24 13.03 -7.83
N LYS A 1020 -11.58 11.86 -7.87
CA LYS A 1020 -11.01 11.17 -6.70
C LYS A 1020 -11.49 11.52 -5.29
N MET A 1021 -12.79 11.50 -4.96
CA MET A 1021 -13.20 11.52 -3.54
C MET A 1021 -12.47 10.39 -2.82
N PRO A 1022 -11.85 10.66 -1.65
CA PRO A 1022 -11.07 9.65 -0.95
C PRO A 1022 -11.95 8.42 -0.73
N ARG A 1023 -11.48 7.28 -1.23
CA ARG A 1023 -12.23 6.04 -1.18
C ARG A 1023 -12.40 5.65 0.29
N ILE A 1024 -13.66 5.52 0.74
CA ILE A 1024 -13.98 5.26 2.15
C ILE A 1024 -13.87 3.76 2.45
N ARG A 1025 -14.36 2.90 1.55
CA ARG A 1025 -14.15 1.46 1.61
C ARG A 1025 -12.80 1.09 0.98
N PRO A 1026 -11.82 0.49 1.68
CA PRO A 1026 -10.51 0.17 1.09
C PRO A 1026 -10.58 -0.59 -0.25
N SER A 1027 -9.62 -0.36 -1.13
CA SER A 1027 -9.56 -1.04 -2.43
C SER A 1027 -9.32 -2.54 -2.25
N GLY A 1028 -10.04 -3.37 -3.00
CA GLY A 1028 -9.97 -4.84 -2.91
C GLY A 1028 -10.89 -5.49 -1.87
N HIS A 1029 -11.61 -4.71 -1.04
CA HIS A 1029 -12.64 -5.26 -0.15
C HIS A 1029 -13.92 -5.60 -0.93
N PRO A 1030 -14.52 -6.80 -0.72
CA PRO A 1030 -15.77 -7.17 -1.39
C PRO A 1030 -16.94 -6.30 -0.89
N PRO A 1031 -17.99 -6.09 -1.71
CA PRO A 1031 -19.17 -5.35 -1.32
C PRO A 1031 -19.87 -5.98 -0.12
N LYS A 1032 -20.12 -5.19 0.92
CA LYS A 1032 -20.75 -5.68 2.14
C LYS A 1032 -22.26 -5.83 1.97
N VAL A 1033 -22.77 -7.02 2.30
CA VAL A 1033 -24.20 -7.21 2.54
C VAL A 1033 -24.56 -6.67 3.92
N TRP A 1034 -25.47 -5.69 3.95
CA TRP A 1034 -25.88 -5.02 5.18
C TRP A 1034 -27.11 -5.65 5.80
N GLN A 1035 -28.07 -6.07 4.97
CA GLN A 1035 -29.33 -6.60 5.46
C GLN A 1035 -29.96 -7.52 4.43
N LEU A 1036 -30.50 -8.65 4.88
CA LEU A 1036 -31.42 -9.49 4.12
C LEU A 1036 -32.81 -9.26 4.72
N ILE A 1037 -33.80 -8.90 3.89
CA ILE A 1037 -35.17 -8.68 4.33
C ILE A 1037 -36.13 -9.50 3.47
N GLU A 1038 -37.08 -10.15 4.11
CA GLU A 1038 -38.15 -10.90 3.46
C GLU A 1038 -39.47 -10.24 3.82
N ILE A 1039 -40.25 -9.86 2.80
CA ILE A 1039 -41.51 -9.13 2.98
C ILE A 1039 -42.61 -9.86 2.21
N MET A 1040 -43.77 -10.03 2.82
CA MET A 1040 -44.95 -10.59 2.15
C MET A 1040 -45.34 -9.72 0.95
N ASP A 1041 -45.58 -10.35 -0.20
CA ASP A 1041 -46.06 -9.70 -1.42
C ASP A 1041 -47.51 -9.21 -1.22
N LYS A 1042 -47.98 -8.35 -2.10
CA LYS A 1042 -49.33 -7.75 -2.11
C LYS A 1042 -50.45 -8.77 -2.17
N ASP A 1043 -50.16 -10.01 -2.59
CA ASP A 1043 -51.11 -11.12 -2.63
C ASP A 1043 -51.29 -11.83 -1.27
N GLU A 1044 -50.48 -11.47 -0.26
CA GLU A 1044 -50.37 -12.10 1.07
C GLU A 1044 -50.12 -13.62 1.05
N LYS A 1045 -49.74 -14.19 -0.10
CA LYS A 1045 -49.52 -15.63 -0.29
C LYS A 1045 -48.06 -15.96 -0.60
N SER A 1046 -47.30 -15.00 -1.11
CA SER A 1046 -45.88 -15.15 -1.43
C SER A 1046 -45.03 -14.14 -0.66
N SER A 1047 -43.73 -14.42 -0.52
CA SER A 1047 -42.76 -13.51 0.10
C SER A 1047 -41.66 -13.15 -0.90
N ILE A 1048 -41.27 -11.87 -0.92
CA ILE A 1048 -40.17 -11.36 -1.72
C ILE A 1048 -38.96 -11.15 -0.81
N LYS A 1049 -37.82 -11.71 -1.21
CA LYS A 1049 -36.53 -11.55 -0.53
C LYS A 1049 -35.72 -10.45 -1.20
N PHE A 1050 -35.26 -9.49 -0.39
CA PHE A 1050 -34.38 -8.42 -0.80
C PHE A 1050 -33.05 -8.50 -0.07
N THR A 1051 -31.97 -8.33 -0.82
CA THR A 1051 -30.61 -8.18 -0.29
C THR A 1051 -30.20 -6.73 -0.39
N ILE A 1052 -30.06 -6.03 0.74
CA ILE A 1052 -29.50 -4.69 0.78
C ILE A 1052 -28.01 -4.79 1.03
N GLN A 1053 -27.21 -4.34 0.07
CA GLN A 1053 -25.76 -4.42 0.11
C GLN A 1053 -25.11 -3.18 -0.52
N GLU A 1054 -23.83 -2.99 -0.28
CA GLU A 1054 -23.01 -2.07 -1.07
C GLU A 1054 -23.06 -2.48 -2.55
N ILE A 1055 -23.09 -1.47 -3.43
CA ILE A 1055 -23.14 -1.69 -4.87
C ILE A 1055 -21.76 -2.23 -5.29
N PRO A 1056 -21.68 -3.41 -5.94
CA PRO A 1056 -20.44 -3.92 -6.50
C PRO A 1056 -19.88 -2.99 -7.59
N GLU A 1057 -18.55 -2.95 -7.74
CA GLU A 1057 -17.90 -2.02 -8.68
C GLU A 1057 -18.31 -2.29 -10.14
N ASP A 1058 -18.52 -3.56 -10.49
CA ASP A 1058 -19.03 -3.98 -11.80
C ASP A 1058 -20.52 -3.66 -12.02
N ARG A 1059 -21.20 -3.08 -11.02
CA ARG A 1059 -22.62 -2.67 -11.06
C ARG A 1059 -22.79 -1.15 -10.93
N TYR A 1060 -21.73 -0.35 -11.00
CA TYR A 1060 -21.82 1.11 -10.89
C TYR A 1060 -22.57 1.75 -12.06
N GLU A 1061 -22.34 1.30 -13.29
CA GLU A 1061 -23.07 1.84 -14.44
C GLU A 1061 -24.54 1.42 -14.42
N ASP A 1062 -24.87 0.19 -13.98
CA ASP A 1062 -26.26 -0.22 -13.73
C ASP A 1062 -26.95 0.70 -12.72
N ALA A 1063 -26.24 1.09 -11.66
CA ALA A 1063 -26.76 2.00 -10.65
C ALA A 1063 -26.99 3.42 -11.20
N VAL A 1064 -26.05 3.95 -12.00
CA VAL A 1064 -26.21 5.25 -12.66
C VAL A 1064 -27.38 5.22 -13.64
N GLN A 1065 -27.49 4.17 -14.45
CA GLN A 1065 -28.58 4.00 -15.41
C GLN A 1065 -29.94 3.91 -14.71
N TYR A 1066 -30.02 3.16 -13.60
CA TYR A 1066 -31.20 3.08 -12.76
C TYR A 1066 -31.61 4.45 -12.21
N MET A 1067 -30.64 5.24 -11.70
CA MET A 1067 -30.89 6.59 -11.20
C MET A 1067 -31.35 7.53 -12.32
N CYS A 1068 -30.75 7.47 -13.52
CA CYS A 1068 -31.20 8.24 -14.68
C CYS A 1068 -32.64 7.89 -15.09
N THR A 1069 -32.99 6.60 -15.00
CA THR A 1069 -34.29 6.09 -15.45
C THR A 1069 -35.41 6.46 -14.48
N HIS A 1070 -35.21 6.23 -13.18
CA HIS A 1070 -36.23 6.36 -12.14
C HIS A 1070 -36.09 7.63 -11.30
N PHE A 1071 -34.89 7.94 -10.78
CA PHE A 1071 -34.73 9.10 -9.89
C PHE A 1071 -35.00 10.42 -10.61
N LEU A 1072 -34.41 10.64 -11.80
CA LEU A 1072 -34.64 11.88 -12.56
C LEU A 1072 -36.09 12.02 -13.05
N ALA A 1073 -36.84 10.92 -13.14
CA ALA A 1073 -38.24 10.93 -13.55
C ALA A 1073 -39.19 11.30 -12.40
N ASP A 1074 -38.85 10.93 -11.17
CA ASP A 1074 -39.77 10.93 -10.03
C ASP A 1074 -39.41 11.94 -8.92
N GLU A 1075 -38.17 12.43 -8.88
CA GLU A 1075 -37.74 13.35 -7.84
C GLU A 1075 -38.25 14.79 -8.10
N PRO A 1076 -38.87 15.47 -7.12
CA PRO A 1076 -39.55 16.75 -7.36
C PRO A 1076 -38.70 17.87 -7.97
N ILE A 1077 -37.43 18.02 -7.56
CA ILE A 1077 -36.52 19.01 -8.16
C ILE A 1077 -36.22 18.65 -9.62
N CYS A 1078 -35.93 17.37 -9.88
CA CYS A 1078 -35.65 16.87 -11.22
C CYS A 1078 -36.85 17.03 -12.16
N GLN A 1079 -38.07 16.79 -11.67
CA GLN A 1079 -39.32 17.02 -12.41
C GLN A 1079 -39.52 18.50 -12.73
N CYS A 1080 -39.39 19.38 -11.72
CA CYS A 1080 -39.51 20.83 -11.87
C CYS A 1080 -38.56 21.38 -12.94
N LEU A 1081 -37.33 20.87 -12.99
CA LEU A 1081 -36.31 21.32 -13.94
C LEU A 1081 -36.33 20.60 -15.30
N ASN A 1082 -37.25 19.63 -15.49
CA ASN A 1082 -37.26 18.70 -16.61
C ASN A 1082 -35.88 18.03 -16.84
N ALA A 1083 -35.20 17.69 -15.74
CA ALA A 1083 -33.79 17.27 -15.72
C ALA A 1083 -33.54 15.99 -16.53
N LYS A 1084 -34.49 15.04 -16.55
CA LYS A 1084 -34.38 13.79 -17.32
C LYS A 1084 -34.19 14.02 -18.82
N ASN A 1085 -34.77 15.10 -19.35
CA ASN A 1085 -34.72 15.43 -20.77
C ASN A 1085 -33.66 16.49 -21.10
N ASP A 1086 -32.82 16.88 -20.13
CA ASP A 1086 -31.69 17.79 -20.31
C ASP A 1086 -30.39 16.98 -20.35
N PRO A 1087 -29.79 16.74 -21.53
CA PRO A 1087 -28.62 15.88 -21.68
C PRO A 1087 -27.40 16.37 -20.89
N LEU A 1088 -27.25 17.69 -20.73
CA LEU A 1088 -26.14 18.26 -19.96
C LEU A 1088 -26.36 18.06 -18.46
N PHE A 1089 -27.61 18.19 -17.99
CA PHE A 1089 -27.94 17.89 -16.60
C PHE A 1089 -27.73 16.40 -16.29
N VAL A 1090 -28.23 15.51 -17.15
CA VAL A 1090 -28.05 14.06 -17.03
C VAL A 1090 -26.55 13.71 -17.01
N GLN A 1091 -25.75 14.34 -17.88
CA GLN A 1091 -24.31 14.14 -17.93
C GLN A 1091 -23.65 14.53 -16.60
N ASP A 1092 -23.93 15.72 -16.08
CA ASP A 1092 -23.30 16.22 -14.86
C ASP A 1092 -23.72 15.43 -13.62
N ILE A 1093 -25.01 15.18 -13.44
CA ILE A 1093 -25.50 14.43 -12.28
C ILE A 1093 -25.01 12.98 -12.28
N SER A 1094 -24.87 12.36 -13.46
CA SER A 1094 -24.28 11.02 -13.61
C SER A 1094 -22.81 11.00 -13.22
N ALA A 1095 -22.03 12.02 -13.59
CA ALA A 1095 -20.64 12.14 -13.18
C ALA A 1095 -20.50 12.26 -11.65
N LEU A 1096 -21.40 13.03 -11.01
CA LEU A 1096 -21.44 13.15 -9.55
C LEU A 1096 -21.89 11.86 -8.84
N TRP A 1097 -22.81 11.09 -9.42
CA TRP A 1097 -23.12 9.77 -8.87
C TRP A 1097 -21.95 8.81 -8.97
N ARG A 1098 -21.19 8.84 -10.08
CA ARG A 1098 -19.95 8.06 -10.21
C ARG A 1098 -18.90 8.48 -9.16
N LEU A 1099 -18.80 9.76 -8.79
CA LEU A 1099 -17.97 10.20 -7.63
C LEU A 1099 -18.39 9.49 -6.35
N SER A 1100 -19.68 9.55 -6.03
CA SER A 1100 -20.22 8.98 -4.80
C SER A 1100 -20.10 7.46 -4.77
N LEU A 1101 -20.35 6.80 -5.90
CA LEU A 1101 -20.15 5.35 -6.06
C LEU A 1101 -18.67 4.97 -5.85
N ALA A 1102 -17.73 5.76 -6.37
CA ALA A 1102 -16.30 5.51 -6.22
C ALA A 1102 -15.80 5.57 -4.75
N GLN A 1103 -16.55 6.15 -3.81
CA GLN A 1103 -16.26 6.05 -2.38
C GLN A 1103 -16.50 4.64 -1.81
N GLY A 1104 -17.25 3.80 -2.52
CA GLY A 1104 -17.47 2.38 -2.20
C GLY A 1104 -18.56 2.09 -1.17
N ILE A 1105 -19.26 3.11 -0.68
CA ILE A 1105 -20.22 2.99 0.44
C ILE A 1105 -21.71 3.12 0.03
N SER A 1106 -21.99 3.40 -1.24
CA SER A 1106 -23.36 3.47 -1.76
C SER A 1106 -24.02 2.09 -1.74
N ILE A 1107 -25.32 2.04 -1.44
CA ILE A 1107 -26.05 0.78 -1.23
C ILE A 1107 -27.22 0.63 -2.20
N ALA A 1108 -27.56 -0.61 -2.54
CA ALA A 1108 -28.73 -0.97 -3.31
C ALA A 1108 -29.45 -2.19 -2.71
N ALA A 1109 -30.76 -2.28 -2.96
CA ALA A 1109 -31.57 -3.46 -2.69
C ALA A 1109 -31.65 -4.30 -3.97
N PHE A 1110 -31.36 -5.60 -3.84
CA PHE A 1110 -31.35 -6.57 -4.92
C PHE A 1110 -32.40 -7.66 -4.68
N ILE A 1111 -32.95 -8.19 -5.77
CA ILE A 1111 -33.70 -9.45 -5.79
C ILE A 1111 -32.99 -10.46 -6.68
N ASP A 1112 -33.22 -11.76 -6.42
CA ASP A 1112 -32.68 -12.81 -7.27
C ASP A 1112 -33.26 -12.72 -8.69
N ASN A 1113 -32.43 -13.04 -9.68
CA ASN A 1113 -32.85 -13.06 -11.07
C ASN A 1113 -33.48 -14.43 -11.38
N PRO A 1114 -34.75 -14.49 -11.79
CA PRO A 1114 -35.44 -15.76 -12.08
C PRO A 1114 -34.73 -16.62 -13.13
N ASP A 1115 -34.01 -15.98 -14.05
CA ASP A 1115 -33.32 -16.64 -15.16
C ASP A 1115 -31.88 -17.04 -14.83
N GLY A 1116 -31.47 -16.98 -13.55
CA GLY A 1116 -30.12 -17.32 -13.10
C GLY A 1116 -29.04 -16.28 -13.44
N GLY A 1117 -29.43 -15.10 -13.94
CA GLY A 1117 -28.55 -13.97 -14.22
C GLY A 1117 -28.12 -13.19 -12.96
N LYS A 1118 -27.44 -12.05 -13.14
CA LYS A 1118 -27.06 -11.17 -12.01
C LYS A 1118 -28.30 -10.66 -11.26
N PRO A 1119 -28.26 -10.53 -9.92
CA PRO A 1119 -29.36 -9.97 -9.13
C PRO A 1119 -29.81 -8.59 -9.63
N ILE A 1120 -31.13 -8.36 -9.61
CA ILE A 1120 -31.78 -7.17 -10.18
C ILE A 1120 -31.82 -6.05 -9.12
N ILE A 1121 -31.40 -4.84 -9.48
CA ILE A 1121 -31.46 -3.67 -8.59
C ILE A 1121 -32.91 -3.14 -8.57
N VAL A 1122 -33.52 -3.08 -7.38
CA VAL A 1122 -34.90 -2.60 -7.19
C VAL A 1122 -35.00 -1.31 -6.36
N ALA A 1123 -33.90 -0.91 -5.72
CA ALA A 1123 -33.79 0.37 -5.03
C ALA A 1123 -32.31 0.76 -4.82
N ILE A 1124 -32.00 2.06 -4.80
CA ILE A 1124 -30.64 2.60 -4.66
C ILE A 1124 -30.62 3.78 -3.70
N ASN A 1125 -29.58 3.86 -2.87
CA ASN A 1125 -29.22 5.04 -2.10
C ASN A 1125 -27.75 5.40 -2.36
N VAL A 1126 -27.51 6.46 -3.13
CA VAL A 1126 -26.17 6.94 -3.51
C VAL A 1126 -25.60 7.78 -2.37
N LEU A 1127 -24.55 7.29 -1.72
CA LEU A 1127 -23.97 7.83 -0.49
C LEU A 1127 -22.61 8.50 -0.74
N GLY A 1128 -22.30 9.52 0.07
CA GLY A 1128 -20.98 10.15 0.12
C GLY A 1128 -20.64 10.67 1.51
N VAL A 1129 -19.35 10.84 1.79
CA VAL A 1129 -18.83 11.48 3.01
C VAL A 1129 -18.24 12.84 2.65
N GLU A 1130 -18.53 13.84 3.48
CA GLU A 1130 -17.94 15.18 3.36
C GLU A 1130 -17.17 15.52 4.64
N VAL A 1131 -15.99 16.14 4.50
CA VAL A 1131 -15.10 16.54 5.60
C VAL A 1131 -14.85 18.06 5.52
N ASN A 1132 -15.17 18.84 6.57
CA ASN A 1132 -15.13 20.31 6.55
C ASN A 1132 -13.74 20.90 6.30
N SER A 1133 -12.65 20.22 6.67
CA SER A 1133 -11.27 20.66 6.39
C SER A 1133 -10.89 20.56 4.91
N GLN A 1134 -11.72 19.91 4.09
CA GLN A 1134 -11.58 19.83 2.63
C GLN A 1134 -12.63 20.76 2.00
N ARG A 1135 -12.22 21.65 1.08
CA ARG A 1135 -13.19 22.39 0.25
C ARG A 1135 -14.05 21.35 -0.48
N GLY A 1136 -15.37 21.38 -0.28
CA GLY A 1136 -16.29 20.35 -0.76
C GLY A 1136 -16.17 20.10 -2.28
N SER A 1137 -16.27 18.84 -2.70
CA SER A 1137 -16.00 18.35 -4.08
C SER A 1137 -16.83 19.01 -5.19
N ILE A 1138 -18.00 19.57 -4.85
CA ILE A 1138 -18.83 20.33 -5.81
C ILE A 1138 -18.09 21.58 -6.31
N SER A 1139 -17.19 22.16 -5.50
CA SER A 1139 -16.48 23.40 -5.84
C SER A 1139 -15.38 23.24 -6.90
N HIS A 1140 -14.99 22.00 -7.20
CA HIS A 1140 -13.93 21.67 -8.14
C HIS A 1140 -14.45 20.89 -9.39
N TYR A 1141 -15.68 20.36 -9.33
CA TYR A 1141 -16.34 19.77 -10.50
C TYR A 1141 -16.74 20.85 -11.52
N GLN A 1142 -16.25 20.73 -12.76
CA GLN A 1142 -16.63 21.63 -13.85
C GLN A 1142 -17.97 21.22 -14.45
N PHE A 1143 -19.04 21.90 -14.03
CA PHE A 1143 -20.38 21.72 -14.57
C PHE A 1143 -20.49 22.20 -16.01
N LYS A 1144 -21.16 21.39 -16.83
CA LYS A 1144 -21.57 21.75 -18.19
C LYS A 1144 -23.01 22.29 -18.22
N SER A 1145 -23.86 21.80 -17.33
CA SER A 1145 -25.22 22.27 -17.09
C SER A 1145 -25.23 23.31 -16.00
N GLU A 1146 -25.49 24.56 -16.38
CA GLU A 1146 -25.73 25.64 -15.42
C GLU A 1146 -26.91 25.31 -14.51
N LYS A 1147 -27.93 24.61 -15.03
CA LYS A 1147 -29.07 24.17 -14.21
C LYS A 1147 -28.65 23.22 -13.09
N CYS A 1148 -27.82 22.22 -13.43
CA CYS A 1148 -27.31 21.25 -12.45
C CYS A 1148 -26.44 21.92 -11.39
N LYS A 1149 -25.55 22.82 -11.83
CA LYS A 1149 -24.69 23.63 -10.96
C LYS A 1149 -25.51 24.45 -9.96
N LYS A 1150 -26.44 25.27 -10.44
CA LYS A 1150 -27.29 26.13 -9.59
C LYS A 1150 -28.08 25.31 -8.56
N THR A 1151 -28.70 24.20 -8.98
CA THR A 1151 -29.44 23.30 -8.08
C THR A 1151 -28.57 22.80 -6.92
N LEU A 1152 -27.37 22.31 -7.22
CA LEU A 1152 -26.48 21.74 -6.21
C LEU A 1152 -25.86 22.81 -5.30
N GLU A 1153 -25.57 24.00 -5.82
CA GLU A 1153 -25.13 25.14 -5.01
C GLU A 1153 -26.20 25.56 -4.01
N ILE A 1154 -27.46 25.68 -4.44
CA ILE A 1154 -28.58 26.05 -3.56
C ILE A 1154 -28.78 25.01 -2.44
N ILE A 1155 -28.80 23.72 -2.80
CA ILE A 1155 -28.94 22.62 -1.83
C ILE A 1155 -27.76 22.59 -0.85
N SER A 1156 -26.53 22.77 -1.35
CA SER A 1156 -25.31 22.78 -0.53
C SER A 1156 -25.30 23.95 0.45
N ASN A 1157 -25.69 25.15 0.01
CA ASN A 1157 -25.76 26.34 0.85
C ASN A 1157 -26.81 26.21 1.97
N ALA A 1158 -27.98 25.65 1.66
CA ALA A 1158 -29.01 25.38 2.67
C ALA A 1158 -28.51 24.37 3.72
N LYS A 1159 -27.80 23.32 3.29
CA LYS A 1159 -27.18 22.30 4.16
C LYS A 1159 -26.09 22.87 5.06
N LYS A 1160 -25.18 23.69 4.52
CA LYS A 1160 -24.06 24.31 5.27
C LYS A 1160 -24.53 25.19 6.43
N LYS A 1161 -25.58 26.01 6.21
CA LYS A 1161 -26.15 26.87 7.27
C LYS A 1161 -26.68 26.07 8.48
N VAL A 1162 -27.18 24.87 8.25
CA VAL A 1162 -27.68 23.97 9.32
C VAL A 1162 -26.52 23.27 10.04
N LEU A 1163 -25.54 22.77 9.31
CA LEU A 1163 -24.38 22.06 9.88
C LEU A 1163 -23.54 22.95 10.80
N TYR A 1164 -23.23 24.18 10.36
CA TYR A 1164 -22.45 25.16 11.13
C TYR A 1164 -23.09 25.51 12.47
N LYS A 1165 -24.43 25.63 12.52
CA LYS A 1165 -25.13 26.08 13.72
C LYS A 1165 -25.30 25.01 14.80
N ARG A 1166 -25.23 23.71 14.46
CA ARG A 1166 -25.85 22.67 15.31
C ARG A 1166 -24.97 21.47 15.66
N PHE A 1167 -23.97 21.14 14.85
CA PHE A 1167 -23.26 19.87 15.02
C PHE A 1167 -21.78 20.00 15.39
N GLY A 1168 -21.09 21.09 15.04
CA GLY A 1168 -19.67 21.27 15.39
C GLY A 1168 -18.74 20.13 14.92
N PHE A 1169 -19.21 19.27 13.99
CA PHE A 1169 -18.48 18.10 13.50
C PHE A 1169 -17.91 18.37 12.11
N ASP A 1170 -16.68 17.91 11.90
CA ASP A 1170 -15.94 18.09 10.66
C ASP A 1170 -16.12 16.94 9.65
N LYS A 1171 -16.94 15.91 9.92
CA LYS A 1171 -17.14 14.76 9.02
C LYS A 1171 -18.57 14.22 9.11
N TYR A 1172 -19.27 14.06 7.99
CA TYR A 1172 -20.65 13.54 7.97
C TYR A 1172 -21.01 12.75 6.70
N LEU A 1173 -21.97 11.84 6.83
CA LEU A 1173 -22.52 11.01 5.76
C LEU A 1173 -23.75 11.69 5.13
N TYR A 1174 -23.78 11.83 3.81
CA TYR A 1174 -24.92 12.39 3.07
C TYR A 1174 -25.30 11.50 1.89
N ALA A 1175 -26.40 11.85 1.20
CA ALA A 1175 -26.82 11.17 -0.02
C ALA A 1175 -27.04 12.14 -1.19
N ASN A 1176 -26.70 11.64 -2.38
CA ASN A 1176 -26.92 12.29 -3.68
C ASN A 1176 -28.12 11.70 -4.43
N GLY A 1177 -28.93 10.87 -3.78
CA GLY A 1177 -30.18 10.36 -4.31
C GLY A 1177 -30.61 9.06 -3.65
N LEU A 1178 -31.92 8.91 -3.48
CA LEU A 1178 -32.58 7.70 -2.98
C LEU A 1178 -33.75 7.40 -3.92
N SER A 1179 -33.75 6.24 -4.57
CA SER A 1179 -34.77 5.85 -5.55
C SER A 1179 -35.22 4.42 -5.35
N THR A 1180 -36.51 4.16 -5.60
CA THR A 1180 -37.14 2.83 -5.51
C THR A 1180 -38.01 2.62 -6.74
N HIS A 1181 -37.85 1.45 -7.36
CA HIS A 1181 -38.50 1.10 -8.60
C HIS A 1181 -40.01 1.13 -8.38
N PRO A 1182 -40.82 1.65 -9.32
CA PRO A 1182 -42.27 1.80 -9.15
C PRO A 1182 -42.97 0.56 -8.59
N ASP A 1183 -42.68 -0.62 -9.14
CA ASP A 1183 -43.29 -1.90 -8.72
C ASP A 1183 -42.94 -2.31 -7.28
N TYR A 1184 -41.80 -1.85 -6.78
CA TYR A 1184 -41.27 -2.17 -5.46
C TYR A 1184 -41.48 -1.04 -4.44
N ARG A 1185 -42.29 -0.02 -4.78
CA ARG A 1185 -42.77 0.97 -3.81
C ARG A 1185 -43.78 0.31 -2.86
N GLY A 1186 -43.81 0.78 -1.61
CA GLY A 1186 -44.66 0.21 -0.56
C GLY A 1186 -43.95 -0.83 0.32
N TYR A 1187 -42.91 -1.50 -0.17
CA TYR A 1187 -42.10 -2.47 0.60
C TYR A 1187 -41.17 -1.83 1.65
N GLY A 1188 -41.22 -0.51 1.84
CA GLY A 1188 -40.41 0.17 2.85
C GLY A 1188 -38.90 0.16 2.61
N LEU A 1189 -38.43 -0.14 1.39
CA LEU A 1189 -37.01 -0.23 1.03
C LEU A 1189 -36.25 1.09 1.31
N GLY A 1190 -36.85 2.24 1.00
CA GLY A 1190 -36.27 3.56 1.32
C GLY A 1190 -35.99 3.75 2.82
N LYS A 1191 -36.94 3.40 3.69
CA LYS A 1191 -36.78 3.43 5.16
C LYS A 1191 -35.64 2.50 5.62
N ASN A 1192 -35.58 1.28 5.10
CA ASN A 1192 -34.54 0.32 5.47
C ASN A 1192 -33.14 0.79 5.05
N MET A 1193 -32.99 1.31 3.83
CA MET A 1193 -31.71 1.88 3.38
C MET A 1193 -31.27 3.10 4.19
N LEU A 1194 -32.20 3.92 4.70
CA LEU A 1194 -31.86 5.01 5.61
C LEU A 1194 -31.39 4.48 6.98
N LYS A 1195 -32.03 3.45 7.54
CA LYS A 1195 -31.60 2.82 8.80
C LYS A 1195 -30.21 2.17 8.70
N ILE A 1196 -29.87 1.58 7.55
CA ILE A 1196 -28.55 0.98 7.33
C ILE A 1196 -27.41 1.99 7.49
N ARG A 1197 -27.67 3.30 7.36
CA ARG A 1197 -26.66 4.32 7.61
C ARG A 1197 -26.15 4.33 9.06
N GLU A 1198 -26.93 3.84 10.02
CA GLU A 1198 -26.50 3.60 11.42
C GLU A 1198 -25.45 2.52 11.56
N LEU A 1199 -25.34 1.64 10.57
CA LEU A 1199 -24.29 0.62 10.50
C LEU A 1199 -23.09 1.11 9.68
N ILE A 1200 -23.35 1.85 8.59
CA ILE A 1200 -22.30 2.43 7.72
C ILE A 1200 -21.48 3.47 8.49
N GLY A 1201 -22.13 4.33 9.28
CA GLY A 1201 -21.48 5.42 10.00
C GLY A 1201 -20.33 4.94 10.90
N PRO A 1202 -20.61 4.10 11.91
CA PRO A 1202 -19.58 3.56 12.80
C PRO A 1202 -18.50 2.76 12.09
N MET A 1203 -18.87 1.95 11.09
CA MET A 1203 -17.92 1.15 10.31
C MET A 1203 -16.78 1.97 9.71
N TYR A 1204 -17.12 3.17 9.24
CA TYR A 1204 -16.19 4.05 8.53
C TYR A 1204 -15.80 5.29 9.34
N GLY A 1205 -16.07 5.28 10.65
CA GLY A 1205 -15.75 6.37 11.58
C GLY A 1205 -16.42 7.69 11.18
N ILE A 1206 -17.72 7.66 10.90
CA ILE A 1206 -18.52 8.82 10.51
C ILE A 1206 -19.56 9.08 11.62
N PRO A 1207 -19.46 10.19 12.36
CA PRO A 1207 -20.25 10.40 13.58
C PRO A 1207 -21.69 10.82 13.37
N THR A 1208 -22.05 11.30 12.18
CA THR A 1208 -23.40 11.82 11.91
C THR A 1208 -23.78 11.64 10.45
N THR A 1209 -25.08 11.57 10.17
CA THR A 1209 -25.63 11.67 8.81
C THR A 1209 -26.58 12.85 8.69
N VAL A 1210 -26.44 13.61 7.61
CA VAL A 1210 -27.33 14.73 7.27
C VAL A 1210 -27.65 14.65 5.78
N SER A 1211 -28.92 14.80 5.41
CA SER A 1211 -29.35 14.77 4.00
C SER A 1211 -30.52 15.72 3.76
N VAL A 1212 -30.69 16.12 2.50
CA VAL A 1212 -31.83 16.93 2.06
C VAL A 1212 -32.88 16.00 1.47
N PHE A 1213 -34.08 16.03 2.04
CA PHE A 1213 -35.21 15.20 1.66
C PHE A 1213 -36.25 16.06 0.95
N THR A 1214 -36.37 15.85 -0.35
CA THR A 1214 -37.11 16.74 -1.27
C THR A 1214 -38.52 16.26 -1.59
N SER A 1215 -38.83 14.97 -1.37
CA SER A 1215 -40.18 14.43 -1.54
C SER A 1215 -40.83 14.07 -0.21
N ILE A 1216 -42.15 14.21 -0.12
CA ILE A 1216 -42.93 13.83 1.07
C ILE A 1216 -42.65 12.38 1.50
N PHE A 1217 -42.54 11.45 0.54
CA PHE A 1217 -42.24 10.04 0.82
C PHE A 1217 -40.84 9.83 1.41
N SER A 1218 -39.84 10.58 0.91
CA SER A 1218 -38.47 10.52 1.43
C SER A 1218 -38.39 11.10 2.84
N GLN A 1219 -39.11 12.18 3.12
CA GLN A 1219 -39.23 12.81 4.44
C GLN A 1219 -39.90 11.88 5.45
N GLN A 1220 -41.01 11.24 5.07
CA GLN A 1220 -41.69 10.24 5.90
C GLN A 1220 -40.78 9.02 6.17
N SER A 1221 -40.03 8.58 5.18
CA SER A 1221 -39.08 7.47 5.34
C SER A 1221 -37.96 7.82 6.31
N ALA A 1222 -37.43 9.05 6.23
CA ALA A 1222 -36.40 9.57 7.15
C ALA A 1222 -36.93 9.69 8.58
N ALA A 1223 -38.11 10.27 8.77
CA ALA A 1223 -38.77 10.36 10.08
C ALA A 1223 -38.97 8.97 10.70
N LYS A 1224 -39.46 7.99 9.93
CA LYS A 1224 -39.61 6.59 10.37
C LYS A 1224 -38.28 5.86 10.62
N ALA A 1225 -37.17 6.37 10.07
CA ALA A 1225 -35.82 5.90 10.37
C ALA A 1225 -35.19 6.64 11.57
N GLY A 1226 -35.92 7.56 12.20
CA GLY A 1226 -35.48 8.31 13.38
C GLY A 1226 -34.55 9.48 13.04
N TYR A 1227 -34.68 10.07 11.85
CA TYR A 1227 -34.01 11.32 11.52
C TYR A 1227 -34.77 12.50 12.15
N GLU A 1228 -34.02 13.43 12.71
CA GLU A 1228 -34.52 14.69 13.25
C GLU A 1228 -34.57 15.76 12.17
N GLU A 1229 -35.65 16.54 12.17
CA GLU A 1229 -35.79 17.69 11.27
C GLU A 1229 -35.01 18.90 11.81
N TYR A 1230 -34.17 19.51 10.98
CA TYR A 1230 -33.40 20.69 11.34
C TYR A 1230 -33.84 21.96 10.61
N LEU A 1231 -34.36 21.83 9.39
CA LEU A 1231 -34.85 22.94 8.60
C LEU A 1231 -35.92 22.43 7.63
N THR A 1232 -37.04 23.16 7.54
CA THR A 1232 -38.04 23.02 6.48
C THR A 1232 -38.10 24.31 5.68
N LYS A 1233 -38.13 24.21 4.35
CA LYS A 1233 -38.28 25.34 3.43
C LYS A 1233 -39.19 24.97 2.26
N ASN A 1234 -39.99 25.90 1.77
CA ASN A 1234 -40.62 25.73 0.46
C ASN A 1234 -39.57 25.87 -0.63
N PHE A 1235 -39.77 25.20 -1.76
CA PHE A 1235 -38.88 25.35 -2.92
C PHE A 1235 -38.89 26.79 -3.46
N SER A 1236 -40.03 27.48 -3.38
CA SER A 1236 -40.17 28.91 -3.70
C SER A 1236 -39.26 29.82 -2.87
N ASP A 1237 -38.90 29.40 -1.65
CA ASP A 1237 -38.09 30.17 -0.70
C ASP A 1237 -36.58 29.87 -0.84
N LEU A 1238 -36.22 29.08 -1.84
CA LEU A 1238 -34.86 28.83 -2.25
C LEU A 1238 -34.48 29.78 -3.39
N VAL A 1239 -33.69 30.78 -3.02
CA VAL A 1239 -33.12 31.75 -3.96
C VAL A 1239 -31.70 31.35 -4.36
N ASP A 1240 -31.29 31.74 -5.56
CA ASP A 1240 -29.90 31.62 -6.00
C ASP A 1240 -29.02 32.75 -5.41
N LYS A 1241 -27.79 32.93 -5.93
CA LYS A 1241 -26.85 33.93 -5.40
C LYS A 1241 -27.29 35.37 -5.64
N ASP A 1242 -28.22 35.59 -6.56
CA ASP A 1242 -28.74 36.91 -6.96
C ASP A 1242 -30.12 37.21 -6.32
N GLU A 1243 -30.52 36.41 -5.33
CA GLU A 1243 -31.80 36.49 -4.60
C GLU A 1243 -33.07 36.23 -5.44
N GLU A 1244 -32.92 35.66 -6.65
CA GLU A 1244 -34.07 35.27 -7.48
C GLU A 1244 -34.57 33.84 -7.14
N GLY A 1245 -35.89 33.67 -7.14
CA GLY A 1245 -36.54 32.36 -6.90
C GLY A 1245 -36.28 31.39 -8.04
N TYR A 1246 -35.51 30.33 -7.79
CA TYR A 1246 -35.02 29.41 -8.83
C TYR A 1246 -35.97 28.24 -9.14
N PHE A 1247 -36.74 27.78 -8.15
CA PHE A 1247 -37.70 26.69 -8.30
C PHE A 1247 -39.13 27.25 -8.33
N SER A 1248 -39.53 27.83 -9.47
CA SER A 1248 -40.88 28.34 -9.67
C SER A 1248 -41.85 27.22 -10.09
N GLY A 1249 -43.08 27.26 -9.57
CA GLY A 1249 -44.16 26.34 -9.99
C GLY A 1249 -44.32 25.05 -9.18
N THR A 1250 -43.83 24.98 -7.94
CA THR A 1250 -44.06 23.83 -7.04
C THR A 1250 -44.23 24.25 -5.58
N ASP A 1251 -45.31 23.76 -4.93
CA ASP A 1251 -45.61 24.00 -3.50
C ASP A 1251 -44.95 22.94 -2.57
N VAL A 1252 -43.92 22.24 -3.08
CA VAL A 1252 -43.25 21.17 -2.35
C VAL A 1252 -42.25 21.77 -1.34
N THR A 1253 -42.22 21.19 -0.14
CA THR A 1253 -41.25 21.53 0.90
C THR A 1253 -40.05 20.59 0.82
N LEU A 1254 -38.84 21.11 1.02
CA LEU A 1254 -37.66 20.30 1.35
C LEU A 1254 -37.42 20.32 2.86
N LYS A 1255 -36.91 19.20 3.36
CA LYS A 1255 -36.46 19.08 4.75
C LYS A 1255 -34.99 18.69 4.81
N ILE A 1256 -34.21 19.43 5.60
CA ILE A 1256 -32.86 19.02 5.98
C ILE A 1256 -33.00 18.26 7.28
N MET A 1257 -32.69 16.96 7.23
CA MET A 1257 -32.84 16.07 8.37
C MET A 1257 -31.53 15.32 8.61
N GLY A 1258 -31.25 14.97 9.86
CA GLY A 1258 -30.07 14.19 10.19
C GLY A 1258 -30.21 13.41 11.49
N LYS A 1259 -29.16 12.64 11.78
CA LYS A 1259 -29.13 11.70 12.89
C LYS A 1259 -27.69 11.46 13.30
N ARG A 1260 -27.44 11.44 14.61
CA ARG A 1260 -26.15 11.05 15.18
C ARG A 1260 -25.96 9.54 15.06
N LEU A 1261 -24.76 9.12 14.65
CA LEU A 1261 -24.40 7.72 14.39
C LEU A 1261 -23.32 7.18 15.34
N LEU A 1262 -22.52 8.06 15.97
CA LEU A 1262 -21.50 7.73 16.98
C LEU A 1262 -21.72 8.47 18.30
#